data_AF-A0A936F1Y9-F1
#
_entry.id   AF-A0A936F1Y9-F1
#
_cell.length_a   1.000
_cell.length_b   1.000
_cell.length_c   1.000
_cell.angle_alpha   90.00
_cell.angle_beta   90.00
_cell.angle_gamma   90.00
#
_symmetry.space_group_name_H-M   'P 1'
#
loop_
_entity.id
_entity.type
_entity.pdbx_description
1 polymer ?
#
loop_
_entity_poly.entity_id
_entity_poly.type
_entity_poly.pdbx_seq_one_letter_code
_entity_poly.pdbx_strand_id
1 'polypeptide(L)'
;MPFPCRWTWLSNWARVAATLALALVPALAESGHGTRPKAPRKTAVVLYSLPQDVPGLRELSTAINEGLQKDSSDPLDVYSEYTGLDRFASPTYDASLLTLYNEKYAARKVDLLVVVGPTALEFVLSKKFLPGTPIVTCYIARRFVEAARLRRPDLTGALPANNAPRTIEMMLAMYPQTRRIQVVLGASDYERNQAEMGRIIFSSFSGRIGLEYLNDLTLEQIQTKVRALPDDDLVLFGSLLKDAGGREFYTNEALSAISAASRRPVFGLLTEDLGDGILGGVLLSMELSGRDSAQLGRRILQGESAAAIPLVADAGMAPMFDWRQVRRWGLRENQLPPGTLLRFKKVSLWDAYWKEISLGLGVILLETLLVTGLIIQLRRRKRIERELADAETRYRTVADFTHDWEFWQRPDGGFDYLSPACARVSGFAPEAFRAEPSLFAELVVEEDRPAWTAHQAEALGAKEPAALEYRIHNQAGELRWVEQTNNPVRLEGGHSAGTRGSIRDITARKQGELELKQAYQEIGVLKDQLEAENTYYREKIQAVEGSSELVGQSDPMKYLLFRIRQVAPSETTVLIQGETGTGKELVAEAIHHLGPRKERTLVKVNCAALPPGLAESELFGHERGAFTGAQTLRKGRFELADGATLFLDEVGELSPDVQAKLLRVLQDGEYQRVGGTRTLQADVRVVAATNRDLAKEVAKGRFREDLWYRLNVFPISVPPLRQRKEDIPMLAQFFLDRFCQKLGRSPLDLPRSVVQALQAYGWPGNVRELQNLIEQAVLVSEGPMLRLPDRLGPAPSGPVGSGLLPGLVEVEREHIVKVLDATNWKVEGAKGAADILGLAPSTLRSRMQKLGIERRED
;
A
#
# COMPACT_ATOMS: atom_id res chain seq x y z
N MET A 1 -38.30 -44.12 -48.78
CA MET A 1 -37.13 -44.97 -48.49
C MET A 1 -36.64 -44.66 -47.07
N PRO A 2 -36.16 -45.65 -46.32
CA PRO A 2 -36.77 -46.04 -45.05
C PRO A 2 -35.95 -45.72 -43.79
N PHE A 3 -36.64 -45.77 -42.64
CA PHE A 3 -36.24 -46.22 -41.28
C PHE A 3 -35.03 -47.19 -41.20
N PRO A 4 -34.50 -47.57 -40.00
CA PRO A 4 -34.56 -47.02 -38.62
C PRO A 4 -33.21 -47.19 -37.85
N CYS A 5 -33.27 -47.08 -36.51
CA CYS A 5 -32.43 -47.72 -35.48
C CYS A 5 -31.21 -46.94 -34.96
N ARG A 6 -30.90 -46.91 -33.65
CA ARG A 6 -31.46 -47.60 -32.48
C ARG A 6 -31.00 -46.86 -31.22
N TRP A 7 -31.94 -46.66 -30.28
CA TRP A 7 -31.86 -46.96 -28.84
C TRP A 7 -30.49 -46.72 -28.19
N THR A 8 -30.38 -45.78 -27.26
CA THR A 8 -30.76 -45.95 -25.84
C THR A 8 -30.62 -44.56 -25.17
N TRP A 9 -31.44 -44.08 -24.22
CA TRP A 9 -31.73 -44.59 -22.90
C TRP A 9 -33.00 -43.88 -22.36
N LEU A 10 -34.05 -44.68 -22.13
CA LEU A 10 -35.41 -44.29 -21.79
C LEU A 10 -35.68 -44.56 -20.29
N SER A 11 -34.76 -44.17 -19.39
CA SER A 11 -34.83 -44.52 -17.96
C SER A 11 -35.08 -43.36 -17.00
N ASN A 12 -35.04 -42.11 -17.45
CA ASN A 12 -35.21 -40.95 -16.55
C ASN A 12 -36.61 -40.32 -16.55
N TRP A 13 -37.48 -40.64 -17.52
CA TRP A 13 -38.81 -40.03 -17.60
C TRP A 13 -39.90 -40.78 -16.82
N ALA A 14 -39.75 -42.09 -16.61
CA ALA A 14 -40.72 -42.89 -15.85
C ALA A 14 -40.62 -42.67 -14.31
N ARG A 15 -39.46 -42.23 -13.81
CA ARG A 15 -39.28 -41.95 -12.37
C ARG A 15 -39.86 -40.61 -11.94
N VAL A 16 -39.87 -39.60 -12.82
CA VAL A 16 -40.38 -38.26 -12.49
C VAL A 16 -41.91 -38.21 -12.56
N ALA A 17 -42.54 -38.96 -13.49
CA ALA A 17 -44.00 -39.03 -13.59
C ALA A 17 -44.66 -39.79 -12.43
N ALA A 18 -43.99 -40.80 -11.86
CA ALA A 18 -44.49 -41.55 -10.70
C ALA A 18 -44.45 -40.74 -9.39
N THR A 19 -43.54 -39.75 -9.27
CA THR A 19 -43.50 -38.87 -8.09
C THR A 19 -44.55 -37.75 -8.17
N LEU A 20 -45.00 -37.39 -9.37
CA LEU A 20 -46.03 -36.37 -9.60
C LEU A 20 -47.48 -36.89 -9.39
N ALA A 21 -47.72 -38.19 -9.55
CA ALA A 21 -49.06 -38.78 -9.37
C ALA A 21 -49.43 -39.08 -7.90
N LEU A 22 -48.46 -39.10 -6.97
CA LEU A 22 -48.72 -39.31 -5.54
C LEU A 22 -48.96 -38.02 -4.75
N ALA A 23 -48.82 -36.85 -5.39
CA ALA A 23 -48.93 -35.55 -4.72
C ALA A 23 -50.25 -34.79 -5.02
N LEU A 24 -51.20 -35.40 -5.74
CA LEU A 24 -52.40 -34.73 -6.26
C LEU A 24 -53.77 -35.25 -5.77
N VAL A 25 -53.83 -36.09 -4.74
CA VAL A 25 -55.11 -36.46 -4.09
C VAL A 25 -54.85 -36.60 -2.58
N PRO A 26 -55.06 -35.53 -1.77
CA PRO A 26 -56.38 -34.92 -1.60
C PRO A 26 -56.35 -33.38 -1.63
N ALA A 27 -56.90 -32.80 -2.70
CA ALA A 27 -57.32 -31.40 -2.78
C ALA A 27 -58.86 -31.26 -2.93
N LEU A 28 -59.62 -32.32 -2.62
CA LEU A 28 -61.08 -32.33 -2.70
C LEU A 28 -61.70 -33.09 -1.51
N ALA A 29 -61.40 -32.63 -0.30
CA ALA A 29 -62.23 -32.78 0.89
C ALA A 29 -61.75 -31.75 1.92
N GLU A 30 -62.70 -31.12 2.63
CA GLU A 30 -62.51 -30.10 3.67
C GLU A 30 -62.43 -28.64 3.19
N SER A 31 -63.46 -28.24 2.46
CA SER A 31 -64.28 -27.12 2.94
C SER A 31 -65.01 -27.56 4.21
N GLY A 32 -64.36 -27.43 5.37
CA GLY A 32 -64.92 -27.80 6.66
C GLY A 32 -64.00 -27.35 7.79
N HIS A 33 -64.56 -26.65 8.76
CA HIS A 33 -63.87 -26.07 9.91
C HIS A 33 -62.90 -27.03 10.61
N GLY A 34 -61.65 -26.59 10.80
CA GLY A 34 -60.66 -27.28 11.62
C GLY A 34 -59.40 -26.45 11.82
N THR A 35 -59.42 -25.52 12.78
CA THR A 35 -58.20 -24.87 13.31
C THR A 35 -57.23 -25.94 13.81
N ARG A 36 -56.14 -26.23 13.07
CA ARG A 36 -54.96 -26.84 13.71
C ARG A 36 -54.47 -25.84 14.76
N PRO A 37 -54.42 -26.18 16.05
CA PRO A 37 -53.90 -25.25 17.05
C PRO A 37 -52.45 -24.94 16.68
N LYS A 38 -52.13 -23.65 16.47
CA LYS A 38 -50.74 -23.19 16.53
C LYS A 38 -50.16 -23.78 17.81
N ALA A 39 -49.04 -24.50 17.72
CA ALA A 39 -48.33 -24.96 18.90
C ALA A 39 -48.22 -23.79 19.89
N PRO A 40 -48.65 -23.96 21.15
CA PRO A 40 -48.74 -22.85 22.09
C PRO A 40 -47.37 -22.19 22.20
N ARG A 41 -47.30 -20.90 21.89
CA ARG A 41 -46.07 -20.13 22.00
C ARG A 41 -45.64 -20.09 23.45
N LYS A 42 -44.40 -20.50 23.72
CA LYS A 42 -43.83 -20.35 25.06
C LYS A 42 -43.57 -18.87 25.31
N THR A 43 -43.72 -18.43 26.55
CA THR A 43 -43.45 -17.05 26.94
C THR A 43 -42.34 -16.98 27.97
N ALA A 44 -41.32 -16.17 27.70
CA ALA A 44 -40.28 -15.81 28.67
C ALA A 44 -40.40 -14.33 29.03
N VAL A 45 -40.28 -14.00 30.31
CA VAL A 45 -40.21 -12.62 30.80
C VAL A 45 -38.82 -12.42 31.40
N VAL A 46 -38.16 -11.33 31.05
CA VAL A 46 -36.86 -10.93 31.60
C VAL A 46 -37.06 -9.65 32.40
N LEU A 47 -36.91 -9.73 33.72
CA LEU A 47 -37.03 -8.59 34.63
C LEU A 47 -35.66 -8.01 34.93
N TYR A 48 -35.46 -6.74 34.55
CA TYR A 48 -34.27 -5.97 34.88
C TYR A 48 -34.57 -5.01 36.03
N SER A 49 -33.86 -5.15 37.14
CA SER A 49 -33.82 -4.13 38.20
C SER A 49 -32.85 -2.99 37.89
N LEU A 50 -31.75 -3.34 37.22
CA LEU A 50 -30.70 -2.43 36.82
C LEU A 50 -31.26 -1.33 35.88
N PRO A 51 -30.86 -0.06 36.08
CA PRO A 51 -31.17 1.03 35.15
C PRO A 51 -30.67 0.76 33.72
N GLN A 52 -31.44 1.17 32.70
CA GLN A 52 -31.13 0.92 31.27
C GLN A 52 -29.77 1.50 30.82
N ASP A 53 -29.28 2.48 31.55
CA ASP A 53 -28.07 3.25 31.37
C ASP A 53 -26.83 2.63 32.00
N VAL A 54 -26.96 1.50 32.70
CA VAL A 54 -25.79 0.77 33.23
C VAL A 54 -24.94 0.24 32.07
N PRO A 55 -23.63 0.57 32.00
CA PRO A 55 -22.71 0.02 31.00
C PRO A 55 -22.72 -1.52 31.02
N GLY A 56 -22.84 -2.14 29.85
CA GLY A 56 -22.90 -3.60 29.71
C GLY A 56 -24.30 -4.22 29.79
N LEU A 57 -25.31 -3.47 30.25
CA LEU A 57 -26.67 -4.00 30.37
C LEU A 57 -27.28 -4.30 29.00
N ARG A 58 -26.93 -3.54 27.96
CA ARG A 58 -27.40 -3.80 26.59
C ARG A 58 -26.85 -5.12 26.08
N GLU A 59 -25.54 -5.35 26.26
CA GLU A 59 -24.84 -6.58 25.89
C GLU A 59 -25.42 -7.78 26.63
N LEU A 60 -25.69 -7.64 27.93
CA LEU A 60 -26.38 -8.64 28.74
C LEU A 60 -27.79 -8.93 28.23
N SER A 61 -28.56 -7.88 27.90
CA SER A 61 -29.92 -8.03 27.40
C SER A 61 -29.96 -8.72 26.04
N THR A 62 -29.08 -8.32 25.12
CA THR A 62 -28.92 -8.98 23.83
C THR A 62 -28.51 -10.44 24.00
N ALA A 63 -27.52 -10.73 24.85
CA ALA A 63 -27.06 -12.09 25.11
C ALA A 63 -28.16 -12.99 25.69
N ILE A 64 -29.00 -12.47 26.59
CA ILE A 64 -30.15 -13.19 27.14
C ILE A 64 -31.19 -13.44 26.04
N ASN A 65 -31.61 -12.38 25.33
CA ASN A 65 -32.70 -12.46 24.35
C ASN A 65 -32.35 -13.35 23.16
N GLU A 66 -31.17 -13.13 22.55
CA GLU A 66 -30.70 -13.96 21.44
C GLU A 66 -30.38 -15.38 21.92
N GLY A 67 -29.75 -15.52 23.10
CA GLY A 67 -29.39 -16.81 23.66
C GLY A 67 -30.59 -17.69 23.94
N LEU A 68 -31.71 -17.14 24.41
CA LEU A 68 -32.96 -17.87 24.66
C LEU A 68 -33.62 -18.34 23.37
N GLN A 69 -33.47 -17.58 22.28
CA GLN A 69 -34.06 -17.89 20.97
C GLN A 69 -33.16 -18.79 20.11
N LYS A 70 -31.86 -18.83 20.41
CA LYS A 70 -30.86 -19.58 19.65
C LYS A 70 -31.18 -21.07 19.61
N ASP A 71 -31.18 -21.65 18.42
CA ASP A 71 -31.50 -23.07 18.13
C ASP A 71 -32.83 -23.59 18.75
N SER A 72 -33.78 -22.69 19.04
CA SER A 72 -35.12 -23.10 19.50
C SER A 72 -36.00 -23.46 18.29
N SER A 73 -36.47 -24.70 18.24
CA SER A 73 -37.49 -25.13 17.28
C SER A 73 -38.90 -24.64 17.66
N ASP A 74 -39.11 -24.30 18.93
CA ASP A 74 -40.38 -23.82 19.45
C ASP A 74 -40.46 -22.29 19.33
N PRO A 75 -41.60 -21.73 18.88
CA PRO A 75 -41.79 -20.29 18.88
C PRO A 75 -41.88 -19.74 20.31
N LEU A 76 -40.95 -18.84 20.65
CA LEU A 76 -40.78 -18.21 21.97
C LEU A 76 -41.02 -16.70 21.88
N ASP A 77 -41.93 -16.16 22.69
CA ASP A 77 -42.09 -14.73 22.88
C ASP A 77 -41.28 -14.28 24.11
N VAL A 78 -40.34 -13.34 23.94
CA VAL A 78 -39.50 -12.81 25.03
C VAL A 78 -39.88 -11.37 25.33
N TYR A 79 -40.22 -11.08 26.59
CA TYR A 79 -40.59 -9.75 27.07
C TYR A 79 -39.53 -9.21 28.03
N SER A 80 -38.82 -8.15 27.63
CA SER A 80 -37.84 -7.46 28.47
C SER A 80 -38.49 -6.31 29.24
N GLU A 81 -38.59 -6.46 30.56
CA GLU A 81 -39.25 -5.51 31.46
C GLU A 81 -38.21 -4.79 32.33
N TYR A 82 -38.08 -3.48 32.15
CA TYR A 82 -37.18 -2.63 32.92
C TYR A 82 -37.96 -1.99 34.06
N THR A 83 -37.74 -2.50 35.27
CA THR A 83 -38.62 -2.24 36.41
C THR A 83 -38.33 -0.92 37.12
N GLY A 84 -37.12 -0.38 36.98
CA GLY A 84 -36.68 0.82 37.71
C GLY A 84 -36.61 0.63 39.23
N LEU A 85 -36.65 -0.61 39.73
CA LEU A 85 -36.64 -0.91 41.17
C LEU A 85 -35.39 -0.38 41.86
N ASP A 86 -34.23 -0.39 41.21
CA ASP A 86 -33.00 0.19 41.77
C ASP A 86 -33.03 1.72 41.88
N ARG A 87 -33.95 2.39 41.18
CA ARG A 87 -34.06 3.85 41.12
C ARG A 87 -35.23 4.42 41.93
N PHE A 88 -36.36 3.70 41.97
CA PHE A 88 -37.64 4.21 42.51
C PHE A 88 -38.21 3.37 43.65
N ALA A 89 -37.42 2.48 44.25
CA ALA A 89 -37.84 1.57 45.32
C ALA A 89 -38.66 2.29 46.41
N SER A 90 -39.95 1.98 46.48
CA SER A 90 -40.85 2.41 47.54
C SER A 90 -42.01 1.43 47.65
N PRO A 91 -42.60 1.24 48.85
CA PRO A 91 -43.73 0.32 49.02
C PRO A 91 -44.91 0.63 48.07
N THR A 92 -45.13 1.90 47.76
CA THR A 92 -46.17 2.38 46.84
C THR A 92 -45.82 2.08 45.38
N TYR A 93 -44.59 2.35 44.95
CA TYR A 93 -44.12 2.02 43.60
C TYR A 93 -44.18 0.51 43.34
N ASP A 94 -43.71 -0.30 44.29
CA ASP A 94 -43.75 -1.76 44.18
C ASP A 94 -45.18 -2.29 44.03
N ALA A 95 -46.14 -1.72 44.78
CA ALA A 95 -47.54 -2.12 44.69
C ALA A 95 -48.14 -1.76 43.32
N SER A 96 -47.86 -0.55 42.81
CA SER A 96 -48.31 -0.13 41.47
C SER A 96 -47.69 -0.98 40.36
N LEU A 97 -46.41 -1.30 40.46
CA LEU A 97 -45.71 -2.15 39.49
C LEU A 97 -46.27 -3.57 39.48
N LEU A 98 -46.58 -4.12 40.66
CA LEU A 98 -47.21 -5.43 40.78
C LEU A 98 -48.60 -5.46 40.14
N THR A 99 -49.44 -4.44 40.37
CA THR A 99 -50.76 -4.33 39.73
C THR A 99 -50.64 -4.30 38.21
N LEU A 100 -49.76 -3.45 37.67
CA LEU A 100 -49.52 -3.33 36.24
C LEU A 100 -49.10 -4.67 35.61
N TYR A 101 -48.14 -5.36 36.22
CA TYR A 101 -47.66 -6.62 35.66
C TYR A 101 -48.66 -7.77 35.84
N ASN A 102 -49.41 -7.80 36.94
CA ASN A 102 -50.50 -8.76 37.10
C ASN A 102 -51.57 -8.58 36.01
N GLU A 103 -51.96 -7.35 35.67
CA GLU A 103 -52.87 -7.08 34.55
C GLU A 103 -52.25 -7.48 33.20
N LYS A 104 -51.00 -7.10 32.96
CA LYS A 104 -50.28 -7.35 31.70
C LYS A 104 -50.11 -8.85 31.40
N TYR A 105 -49.88 -9.66 32.43
CA TYR A 105 -49.64 -11.10 32.28
C TYR A 105 -50.81 -11.99 32.71
N ALA A 106 -51.93 -11.44 33.19
CA ALA A 106 -53.11 -12.23 33.65
C ALA A 106 -53.62 -13.24 32.60
N ALA A 107 -53.61 -12.85 31.32
CA ALA A 107 -54.11 -13.68 30.23
C ALA A 107 -53.03 -14.56 29.55
N ARG A 108 -51.81 -14.59 30.09
CA ARG A 108 -50.64 -15.23 29.45
C ARG A 108 -49.99 -16.22 30.39
N LYS A 109 -49.78 -17.46 29.93
CA LYS A 109 -48.94 -18.42 30.64
C LYS A 109 -47.47 -18.03 30.42
N VAL A 110 -46.77 -17.64 31.48
CA VAL A 110 -45.32 -17.39 31.44
C VAL A 110 -44.59 -18.68 31.81
N ASP A 111 -43.84 -19.22 30.86
CA ASP A 111 -43.13 -20.49 30.99
C ASP A 111 -41.72 -20.34 31.58
N LEU A 112 -41.13 -19.13 31.53
CA LEU A 112 -39.82 -18.84 32.12
C LEU A 112 -39.75 -17.39 32.61
N LEU A 113 -39.18 -17.19 33.80
CA LEU A 113 -38.84 -15.86 34.31
C LEU A 113 -37.32 -15.74 34.49
N VAL A 114 -36.69 -14.82 33.77
CA VAL A 114 -35.28 -14.47 33.97
C VAL A 114 -35.22 -13.21 34.82
N VAL A 115 -34.51 -13.26 35.95
CA VAL A 115 -34.44 -12.16 36.92
C VAL A 115 -33.02 -11.63 36.97
N VAL A 116 -32.85 -10.36 36.61
CA VAL A 116 -31.56 -9.68 36.55
C VAL A 116 -31.48 -8.65 37.68
N GLY A 117 -30.56 -8.89 38.61
CA GLY A 117 -30.26 -8.03 39.76
C GLY A 117 -31.10 -8.31 41.04
N PRO A 118 -30.57 -7.93 42.22
CA PRO A 118 -31.05 -8.42 43.52
C PRO A 118 -32.41 -7.86 43.93
N THR A 119 -32.73 -6.60 43.61
CA THR A 119 -34.02 -5.98 43.95
C THR A 119 -35.16 -6.56 43.12
N ALA A 120 -34.91 -6.92 41.85
CA ALA A 120 -35.89 -7.66 41.05
C ALA A 120 -36.19 -9.04 41.65
N LEU A 121 -35.17 -9.74 42.17
CA LEU A 121 -35.37 -11.01 42.87
C LEU A 121 -36.19 -10.82 44.14
N GLU A 122 -35.87 -9.81 44.95
CA GLU A 122 -36.64 -9.50 46.15
C GLU A 122 -38.10 -9.12 45.84
N PHE A 123 -38.34 -8.33 44.80
CA PHE A 123 -39.68 -8.00 44.32
C PHE A 123 -40.46 -9.27 43.96
N VAL A 124 -39.86 -10.17 43.16
CA VAL A 124 -40.50 -11.42 42.74
C VAL A 124 -40.87 -12.29 43.96
N LEU A 125 -39.97 -12.41 44.93
CA LEU A 125 -40.17 -13.25 46.11
C LEU A 125 -41.17 -12.65 47.11
N SER A 126 -41.03 -11.36 47.43
CA SER A 126 -41.84 -10.68 48.45
C SER A 126 -43.26 -10.40 47.98
N LYS A 127 -43.42 -10.03 46.70
CA LYS A 127 -44.72 -9.70 46.09
C LYS A 127 -45.38 -10.90 45.41
N LYS A 128 -44.72 -12.07 45.40
CA LYS A 128 -45.20 -13.31 44.76
C LYS A 128 -45.56 -13.09 43.28
N PHE A 129 -44.73 -12.36 42.54
CA PHE A 129 -44.95 -12.12 41.12
C PHE A 129 -44.79 -13.41 40.31
N LEU A 130 -45.76 -13.71 39.43
CA LEU A 130 -45.82 -14.94 38.60
C LEU A 130 -45.55 -16.24 39.42
N PRO A 131 -46.43 -16.57 40.39
CA PRO A 131 -46.21 -17.70 41.28
C PRO A 131 -46.22 -19.02 40.48
N GLY A 132 -45.18 -19.83 40.67
CA GLY A 132 -45.03 -21.15 40.01
C GLY A 132 -44.32 -21.13 38.65
N THR A 133 -43.94 -19.96 38.12
CA THR A 133 -43.10 -19.87 36.92
C THR A 133 -41.63 -20.10 37.29
N PRO A 134 -40.89 -21.03 36.66
CA PRO A 134 -39.49 -21.30 37.00
C PRO A 134 -38.60 -20.06 36.77
N ILE A 135 -37.64 -19.84 37.68
CA ILE A 135 -36.77 -18.65 37.67
C ILE A 135 -35.34 -19.02 37.27
N VAL A 136 -34.75 -18.23 36.39
CA VAL A 136 -33.31 -18.15 36.18
C VAL A 136 -32.82 -16.81 36.69
N THR A 137 -31.97 -16.83 37.71
CA THR A 137 -31.28 -15.63 38.20
C THR A 137 -30.05 -15.34 37.37
N CYS A 138 -29.81 -14.06 37.10
CA CYS A 138 -28.66 -13.55 36.38
C CYS A 138 -28.08 -12.36 37.16
N TYR A 139 -26.76 -12.29 37.29
CA TYR A 139 -26.08 -11.15 37.91
C TYR A 139 -26.54 -10.89 39.37
N ILE A 140 -26.82 -11.95 40.13
CA ILE A 140 -27.23 -11.88 41.55
C ILE A 140 -26.28 -12.73 42.40
N ALA A 141 -25.68 -12.12 43.43
CA ALA A 141 -24.67 -12.79 44.25
C ALA A 141 -25.20 -14.08 44.91
N ARG A 142 -24.32 -15.10 44.99
CA ARG A 142 -24.62 -16.45 45.49
C ARG A 142 -25.49 -16.48 46.74
N ARG A 143 -25.13 -15.72 47.78
CA ARG A 143 -25.85 -15.70 49.07
C ARG A 143 -27.34 -15.38 48.93
N PHE A 144 -27.69 -14.48 48.01
CA PHE A 144 -29.07 -14.06 47.79
C PHE A 144 -29.85 -15.12 47.02
N VAL A 145 -29.20 -15.75 46.04
CA VAL A 145 -29.78 -16.83 45.24
C VAL A 145 -30.01 -18.08 46.09
N GLU A 146 -29.05 -18.44 46.95
CA GLU A 146 -29.18 -19.57 47.89
C GLU A 146 -30.29 -19.33 48.91
N ALA A 147 -30.34 -18.14 49.51
CA ALA A 147 -31.42 -17.75 50.42
C ALA A 147 -32.80 -17.74 49.72
N ALA A 148 -32.85 -17.30 48.47
CA ALA A 148 -34.06 -17.32 47.64
C ALA A 148 -34.52 -18.74 47.31
N ARG A 149 -33.58 -19.66 47.01
CA ARG A 149 -33.88 -21.06 46.66
C ARG A 149 -34.53 -21.82 47.83
N LEU A 150 -34.24 -21.44 49.07
CA LEU A 150 -34.94 -21.96 50.26
C LEU A 150 -36.43 -21.60 50.28
N ARG A 151 -36.80 -20.44 49.72
CA ARG A 151 -38.19 -19.95 49.64
C ARG A 151 -38.89 -20.37 48.34
N ARG A 152 -38.12 -20.60 47.27
CA ARG A 152 -38.57 -20.86 45.90
C ARG A 152 -37.67 -21.94 45.26
N PRO A 153 -37.98 -23.24 45.45
CA PRO A 153 -37.10 -24.34 45.01
C PRO A 153 -36.91 -24.46 43.49
N ASP A 154 -37.87 -23.97 42.72
CA ASP A 154 -37.90 -23.83 41.25
C ASP A 154 -37.09 -22.59 40.77
N LEU A 155 -35.93 -22.38 41.39
CA LEU A 155 -34.99 -21.32 41.07
C LEU A 155 -33.62 -21.92 40.75
N THR A 156 -33.09 -21.55 39.60
CA THR A 156 -31.69 -21.77 39.21
C THR A 156 -31.05 -20.44 38.78
N GLY A 157 -29.79 -20.45 38.36
CA GLY A 157 -29.18 -19.25 37.82
C GLY A 157 -27.68 -19.30 37.64
N ALA A 158 -27.21 -18.30 36.89
CA ALA A 158 -25.80 -17.97 36.75
C ALA A 158 -25.41 -17.02 37.88
N LEU A 159 -24.52 -17.50 38.74
CA LEU A 159 -23.98 -16.73 39.86
C LEU A 159 -22.80 -15.91 39.36
N PRO A 160 -22.85 -14.57 39.41
CA PRO A 160 -21.69 -13.75 39.12
C PRO A 160 -20.62 -14.09 40.15
N ALA A 161 -19.43 -14.34 39.66
CA ALA A 161 -18.35 -14.71 40.54
C ALA A 161 -17.74 -13.46 41.20
N ASN A 162 -17.32 -13.61 42.46
CA ASN A 162 -16.78 -12.49 43.22
C ASN A 162 -15.37 -12.14 42.75
N ASN A 163 -15.30 -11.22 41.79
CA ASN A 163 -14.08 -10.87 41.10
C ASN A 163 -13.28 -9.76 41.81
N ALA A 164 -13.90 -9.02 42.73
CA ALA A 164 -13.24 -7.92 43.44
C ALA A 164 -12.10 -8.37 44.38
N PRO A 165 -12.25 -9.40 45.25
CA PRO A 165 -11.12 -9.94 46.02
C PRO A 165 -9.98 -10.44 45.15
N ARG A 166 -10.30 -11.14 44.05
CA ARG A 166 -9.30 -11.63 43.09
C ARG A 166 -8.57 -10.49 42.37
N THR A 167 -9.29 -9.41 42.06
CA THR A 167 -8.70 -8.20 41.50
C THR A 167 -7.77 -7.52 42.49
N ILE A 168 -8.14 -7.42 43.77
CA ILE A 168 -7.25 -6.88 44.82
C ILE A 168 -6.01 -7.75 45.01
N GLU A 169 -6.15 -9.08 45.07
CA GLU A 169 -5.00 -10.00 45.15
C GLU A 169 -4.08 -9.83 43.94
N MET A 170 -4.64 -9.67 42.74
CA MET A 170 -3.89 -9.40 41.53
C MET A 170 -3.17 -8.04 41.58
N MET A 171 -3.85 -6.98 42.04
CA MET A 171 -3.27 -5.65 42.23
C MET A 171 -2.07 -5.72 43.17
N LEU A 172 -2.22 -6.42 44.30
CA LEU A 172 -1.16 -6.61 45.29
C LEU A 172 0.00 -7.45 44.76
N ALA A 173 -0.28 -8.46 43.94
CA ALA A 173 0.76 -9.28 43.30
C ALA A 173 1.58 -8.45 42.29
N MET A 174 0.93 -7.58 41.53
CA MET A 174 1.59 -6.70 40.56
C MET A 174 2.30 -5.50 41.21
N TYR A 175 1.74 -4.99 42.30
CA TYR A 175 2.23 -3.84 43.04
C TYR A 175 2.35 -4.18 44.54
N PRO A 176 3.39 -4.94 44.94
CA PRO A 176 3.54 -5.45 46.30
C PRO A 176 3.80 -4.37 47.35
N GLN A 177 4.20 -3.17 46.93
CA GLN A 177 4.43 -2.02 47.82
C GLN A 177 3.14 -1.25 48.17
N THR A 178 1.98 -1.67 47.65
CA THR A 178 0.73 -0.95 47.85
C THR A 178 0.32 -0.96 49.33
N ARG A 179 0.07 0.22 49.90
CA ARG A 179 -0.40 0.39 51.27
C ARG A 179 -1.87 0.78 51.36
N ARG A 180 -2.42 1.41 50.33
CA ARG A 180 -3.85 1.75 50.28
C ARG A 180 -4.45 1.57 48.88
N ILE A 181 -5.72 1.18 48.86
CA ILE A 181 -6.54 1.16 47.63
C ILE A 181 -7.69 2.13 47.81
N GLN A 182 -7.78 3.08 46.87
CA GLN A 182 -8.87 4.04 46.76
C GLN A 182 -9.99 3.41 45.93
N VAL A 183 -11.12 3.11 46.57
CA VAL A 183 -12.29 2.52 45.92
C VAL A 183 -13.22 3.63 45.47
N VAL A 184 -13.36 3.79 44.15
CA VAL A 184 -14.22 4.83 43.57
C VAL A 184 -15.63 4.26 43.33
N LEU A 185 -16.60 4.87 44.01
CA LEU A 185 -18.03 4.59 43.90
C LEU A 185 -18.79 5.92 43.85
N GLY A 186 -19.93 5.98 43.16
CA GLY A 186 -20.77 7.17 43.15
C GLY A 186 -21.58 7.39 44.41
N ALA A 187 -22.60 8.24 44.29
CA ALA A 187 -23.45 8.77 45.33
C ALA A 187 -24.93 8.36 45.14
N SER A 188 -25.23 7.40 44.25
CA SER A 188 -26.56 6.79 44.18
C SER A 188 -26.79 5.81 45.35
N ASP A 189 -28.05 5.49 45.64
CA ASP A 189 -28.38 4.51 46.70
C ASP A 189 -27.83 3.11 46.40
N TYR A 190 -27.84 2.73 45.11
CA TYR A 190 -27.18 1.52 44.63
C TYR A 190 -25.69 1.52 44.97
N GLU A 191 -24.97 2.62 44.72
CA GLU A 191 -23.52 2.73 44.95
C GLU A 191 -23.16 2.82 46.43
N ARG A 192 -23.99 3.48 47.24
CA ARG A 192 -23.87 3.46 48.71
C ARG A 192 -24.02 2.04 49.27
N ASN A 193 -25.00 1.28 48.79
CA ASN A 193 -25.18 -0.11 49.16
C ASN A 193 -23.98 -0.97 48.71
N GLN A 194 -23.45 -0.74 47.50
CA GLN A 194 -22.22 -1.41 47.04
C GLN A 194 -21.00 -1.05 47.89
N ALA A 195 -20.89 0.18 48.40
CA ALA A 195 -19.82 0.57 49.31
C ALA A 195 -19.91 -0.19 50.65
N GLU A 196 -21.11 -0.31 51.22
CA GLU A 196 -21.33 -1.11 52.44
C GLU A 196 -21.00 -2.59 52.22
N MET A 197 -21.46 -3.16 51.11
CA MET A 197 -21.16 -4.55 50.76
C MET A 197 -19.67 -4.76 50.50
N GLY A 198 -19.02 -3.81 49.84
CA GLY A 198 -17.58 -3.80 49.63
C GLY A 198 -16.81 -3.85 50.94
N ARG A 199 -17.22 -3.07 51.96
CA ARG A 199 -16.55 -3.08 53.28
C ARG A 199 -16.60 -4.46 53.94
N ILE A 200 -17.71 -5.18 53.77
CA ILE A 200 -17.85 -6.55 54.27
C ILE A 200 -16.98 -7.51 53.45
N ILE A 201 -17.04 -7.45 52.11
CA ILE A 201 -16.28 -8.34 51.21
C ILE A 201 -14.77 -8.16 51.39
N PHE A 202 -14.32 -6.91 51.58
CA PHE A 202 -12.91 -6.60 51.73
C PHE A 202 -12.41 -6.66 53.18
N SER A 203 -13.26 -7.06 54.12
CA SER A 203 -12.89 -7.19 55.54
C SER A 203 -11.69 -8.14 55.76
N SER A 204 -11.52 -9.13 54.88
CA SER A 204 -10.38 -10.06 54.86
C SER A 204 -9.03 -9.41 54.45
N PHE A 205 -9.06 -8.17 53.97
CA PHE A 205 -7.89 -7.38 53.58
C PHE A 205 -7.57 -6.23 54.56
N SER A 206 -8.49 -5.87 55.46
CA SER A 206 -8.38 -4.71 56.38
C SER A 206 -7.10 -4.64 57.22
N GLY A 207 -6.48 -5.79 57.51
CA GLY A 207 -5.22 -5.88 58.27
C GLY A 207 -3.95 -5.82 57.42
N ARG A 208 -4.08 -5.87 56.08
CA ARG A 208 -2.97 -5.92 55.12
C ARG A 208 -2.87 -4.66 54.27
N ILE A 209 -4.00 -4.00 54.00
CA ILE A 209 -4.07 -2.81 53.15
C ILE A 209 -5.18 -1.86 53.63
N GLY A 210 -4.93 -0.55 53.58
CA GLY A 210 -5.96 0.45 53.85
C GLY A 210 -6.93 0.57 52.68
N LEU A 211 -8.23 0.56 52.96
CA LEU A 211 -9.27 0.75 51.95
C LEU A 211 -10.01 2.05 52.25
N GLU A 212 -9.85 3.03 51.35
CA GLU A 212 -10.55 4.31 51.43
C GLU A 212 -11.59 4.38 50.33
N TYR A 213 -12.84 4.66 50.69
CA TYR A 213 -13.94 4.77 49.75
C TYR A 213 -14.13 6.24 49.37
N LEU A 214 -14.10 6.51 48.07
CA LEU A 214 -14.33 7.83 47.49
C LEU A 214 -15.79 7.97 47.03
N ASN A 215 -16.73 7.57 47.88
CA ASN A 215 -18.18 7.71 47.67
C ASN A 215 -18.68 9.08 48.16
N ASP A 216 -19.85 9.49 47.66
CA ASP A 216 -20.50 10.76 48.03
C ASP A 216 -19.59 11.99 47.81
N LEU A 217 -18.79 11.97 46.75
CA LEU A 217 -17.99 13.10 46.25
C LEU A 217 -18.44 13.52 44.85
N THR A 218 -18.17 14.77 44.48
CA THR A 218 -18.31 15.26 43.10
C THR A 218 -17.19 14.68 42.22
N LEU A 219 -17.40 14.59 40.90
CA LEU A 219 -16.36 14.12 39.97
C LEU A 219 -15.05 14.92 40.10
N GLU A 220 -15.13 16.24 40.26
CA GLU A 220 -13.96 17.13 40.42
C GLU A 220 -13.18 16.83 41.71
N GLN A 221 -13.88 16.54 42.81
CA GLN A 221 -13.25 16.13 44.07
C GLN A 221 -12.56 14.77 43.94
N ILE A 222 -13.19 13.81 43.25
CA ILE A 222 -12.57 12.51 42.96
C ILE A 222 -11.31 12.69 42.13
N GLN A 223 -11.36 13.47 41.03
CA GLN A 223 -10.21 13.78 40.18
C GLN A 223 -9.06 14.43 40.96
N THR A 224 -9.40 15.35 41.87
CA THR A 224 -8.42 16.02 42.73
C THR A 224 -7.73 15.04 43.67
N LYS A 225 -8.49 14.13 44.30
CA LYS A 225 -7.95 13.08 45.16
C LYS A 225 -7.06 12.11 44.40
N VAL A 226 -7.52 11.57 43.26
CA VAL A 226 -6.72 10.57 42.49
C VAL A 226 -5.45 11.16 41.87
N ARG A 227 -5.43 12.48 41.60
CA ARG A 227 -4.25 13.20 41.11
C ARG A 227 -3.17 13.34 42.18
N ALA A 228 -3.57 13.39 43.45
CA ALA A 228 -2.69 13.61 44.59
C ALA A 228 -2.21 12.31 45.29
N LEU A 229 -2.42 11.15 44.66
CA LEU A 229 -2.12 9.85 45.29
C LEU A 229 -0.61 9.56 45.43
N PRO A 230 -0.15 9.14 46.63
CA PRO A 230 1.21 8.62 46.88
C PRO A 230 1.62 7.43 46.01
N ASP A 231 2.92 7.11 45.99
CA ASP A 231 3.50 6.02 45.18
C ASP A 231 3.03 4.61 45.52
N ASP A 232 2.59 4.43 46.75
CA ASP A 232 2.08 3.20 47.33
C ASP A 232 0.54 3.10 47.34
N ASP A 233 -0.16 4.01 46.66
CA ASP A 233 -1.61 3.96 46.53
C ASP A 233 -2.04 3.47 45.14
N LEU A 234 -3.12 2.68 45.07
CA LEU A 234 -3.77 2.27 43.82
C LEU A 234 -5.24 2.67 43.79
N VAL A 235 -5.84 2.67 42.60
CA VAL A 235 -7.27 3.00 42.43
C VAL A 235 -8.01 1.76 41.94
N LEU A 236 -9.12 1.43 42.60
CA LEU A 236 -10.10 0.44 42.15
C LEU A 236 -11.39 1.16 41.80
N PHE A 237 -11.74 1.17 40.52
CA PHE A 237 -13.01 1.71 40.05
C PHE A 237 -14.12 0.66 40.17
N GLY A 238 -15.20 1.02 40.86
CA GLY A 238 -16.40 0.20 40.96
C GLY A 238 -17.49 0.65 39.98
N SER A 239 -18.01 1.86 40.20
CA SER A 239 -19.00 2.52 39.33
C SER A 239 -19.13 3.99 39.69
N LEU A 240 -19.59 4.84 38.77
CA LEU A 240 -19.95 6.22 39.07
C LEU A 240 -21.19 6.62 38.28
N LEU A 241 -22.38 6.23 38.75
CA LEU A 241 -23.67 6.55 38.10
C LEU A 241 -24.15 7.95 38.45
N LYS A 242 -23.91 8.38 39.70
CA LYS A 242 -24.29 9.71 40.18
C LYS A 242 -23.19 10.26 41.09
N ASP A 243 -22.90 11.55 41.03
CA ASP A 243 -22.00 12.19 41.99
C ASP A 243 -22.75 12.95 43.10
N ALA A 244 -22.00 13.47 44.08
CA ALA A 244 -22.59 14.22 45.20
C ALA A 244 -23.26 15.55 44.77
N GLY A 245 -22.88 16.09 43.61
CA GLY A 245 -23.52 17.27 43.02
C GLY A 245 -24.86 16.95 42.35
N GLY A 246 -25.21 15.67 42.25
CA GLY A 246 -26.41 15.17 41.62
C GLY A 246 -26.29 14.96 40.11
N ARG A 247 -25.08 15.10 39.54
CA ARG A 247 -24.82 14.83 38.13
C ARG A 247 -24.88 13.33 37.87
N GLU A 248 -25.67 12.93 36.89
CA GLU A 248 -25.79 11.53 36.46
C GLU A 248 -24.83 11.27 35.28
N PHE A 249 -24.20 10.09 35.26
CA PHE A 249 -23.27 9.65 34.23
C PHE A 249 -23.74 8.34 33.61
N TYR A 250 -24.03 8.37 32.31
CA TYR A 250 -24.61 7.26 31.55
C TYR A 250 -23.62 6.57 30.61
N THR A 251 -22.35 7.01 30.65
CA THR A 251 -21.25 6.45 29.86
C THR A 251 -20.00 6.42 30.72
N ASN A 252 -18.94 5.75 30.25
CA ASN A 252 -17.65 5.70 30.92
C ASN A 252 -16.84 7.02 30.84
N GLU A 253 -17.51 8.15 30.58
CA GLU A 253 -16.92 9.50 30.58
C GLU A 253 -16.29 9.82 31.96
N ALA A 254 -17.02 9.52 33.04
CA ALA A 254 -16.51 9.71 34.40
C ALA A 254 -15.23 8.90 34.66
N LEU A 255 -15.25 7.61 34.28
CA LEU A 255 -14.09 6.72 34.39
C LEU A 255 -12.90 7.24 33.58
N SER A 256 -13.14 7.65 32.33
CA SER A 256 -12.11 8.24 31.47
C SER A 256 -11.50 9.49 32.09
N ALA A 257 -12.34 10.37 32.65
CA ALA A 257 -11.91 11.59 33.31
C ALA A 257 -11.10 11.31 34.59
N ILE A 258 -11.48 10.28 35.36
CA ILE A 258 -10.75 9.82 36.55
C ILE A 258 -9.41 9.20 36.17
N SER A 259 -9.37 8.31 35.17
CA SER A 259 -8.14 7.67 34.70
C SER A 259 -7.16 8.67 34.07
N ALA A 260 -7.66 9.68 33.36
CA ALA A 260 -6.83 10.75 32.82
C ALA A 260 -6.21 11.62 33.93
N ALA A 261 -6.97 11.91 35.00
CA ALA A 261 -6.49 12.68 36.14
C ALA A 261 -5.55 11.89 37.07
N SER A 262 -5.73 10.56 37.15
CA SER A 262 -4.98 9.69 38.04
C SER A 262 -3.51 9.57 37.64
N ARG A 263 -2.63 9.71 38.64
CA ARG A 263 -1.20 9.38 38.51
C ARG A 263 -0.88 7.93 38.89
N ARG A 264 -1.91 7.15 39.22
CA ARG A 264 -1.83 5.72 39.53
C ARG A 264 -2.63 4.88 38.57
N PRO A 265 -2.23 3.62 38.34
CA PRO A 265 -3.06 2.68 37.61
C PRO A 265 -4.45 2.57 38.23
N VAL A 266 -5.47 2.69 37.39
CA VAL A 266 -6.86 2.46 37.76
C VAL A 266 -7.21 1.04 37.36
N PHE A 267 -7.65 0.21 38.30
CA PHE A 267 -8.15 -1.14 38.03
C PHE A 267 -9.68 -1.11 37.98
N GLY A 268 -10.28 -2.03 37.22
CA GLY A 268 -11.72 -2.15 37.09
C GLY A 268 -12.23 -3.52 37.50
N LEU A 269 -13.55 -3.65 37.53
CA LEU A 269 -14.24 -4.90 37.84
C LEU A 269 -15.08 -5.42 36.66
N LEU A 270 -15.36 -4.58 35.66
CA LEU A 270 -16.17 -4.95 34.51
C LEU A 270 -15.34 -4.97 33.23
N THR A 271 -15.65 -5.91 32.34
CA THR A 271 -14.98 -6.02 31.04
C THR A 271 -15.33 -4.81 30.17
N GLU A 272 -16.52 -4.25 30.38
CA GLU A 272 -17.09 -3.13 29.66
C GLU A 272 -16.41 -1.79 29.99
N ASP A 273 -15.62 -1.74 31.07
CA ASP A 273 -14.76 -0.60 31.42
C ASP A 273 -13.45 -0.58 30.61
N LEU A 274 -13.08 -1.69 29.94
CA LEU A 274 -11.85 -1.78 29.15
C LEU A 274 -11.91 -0.86 27.93
N GLY A 275 -10.86 -0.04 27.78
CA GLY A 275 -10.75 0.96 26.72
C GLY A 275 -11.01 2.39 27.22
N ASP A 276 -11.64 2.55 28.39
CA ASP A 276 -11.96 3.85 29.01
C ASP A 276 -10.98 4.23 30.13
N GLY A 277 -9.82 3.55 30.17
CA GLY A 277 -8.68 3.97 30.98
C GLY A 277 -8.37 3.09 32.19
N ILE A 278 -9.07 1.97 32.41
CA ILE A 278 -8.60 0.96 33.37
C ILE A 278 -7.40 0.20 32.81
N LEU A 279 -6.42 -0.10 33.66
CA LEU A 279 -5.28 -0.97 33.34
C LEU A 279 -5.76 -2.40 33.07
N GLY A 280 -6.64 -2.90 33.92
CA GLY A 280 -7.16 -4.25 33.86
C GLY A 280 -7.81 -4.67 35.18
N GLY A 281 -8.10 -5.96 35.29
CA GLY A 281 -8.74 -6.55 36.45
C GLY A 281 -8.94 -8.05 36.24
N VAL A 282 -9.42 -8.74 37.27
CA VAL A 282 -10.17 -9.97 37.04
C VAL A 282 -11.57 -9.52 36.71
N LEU A 283 -11.87 -9.38 35.42
CA LEU A 283 -13.07 -8.68 34.98
C LEU A 283 -14.23 -9.65 34.82
N LEU A 284 -15.42 -9.19 35.21
CA LEU A 284 -16.68 -9.87 34.95
C LEU A 284 -17.21 -9.42 33.59
N SER A 285 -17.82 -10.32 32.83
CA SER A 285 -18.44 -9.99 31.54
C SER A 285 -19.95 -10.14 31.66
N MET A 286 -20.66 -9.03 31.47
CA MET A 286 -22.12 -9.05 31.53
C MET A 286 -22.73 -9.84 30.36
N GLU A 287 -22.06 -9.84 29.20
CA GLU A 287 -22.43 -10.66 28.04
C GLU A 287 -22.36 -12.17 28.35
N LEU A 288 -21.26 -12.65 28.95
CA LEU A 288 -21.10 -14.06 29.29
C LEU A 288 -22.10 -14.50 30.35
N SER A 289 -22.29 -13.70 31.41
CA SER A 289 -23.35 -13.90 32.40
C SER A 289 -24.74 -14.02 31.75
N GLY A 290 -25.02 -13.20 30.73
CA GLY A 290 -26.24 -13.25 29.94
C GLY A 290 -26.38 -14.56 29.14
N ARG A 291 -25.30 -15.02 28.51
CA ARG A 291 -25.27 -16.30 27.75
C ARG A 291 -25.49 -17.51 28.65
N ASP A 292 -24.81 -17.56 29.80
CA ASP A 292 -24.96 -18.66 30.77
C ASP A 292 -26.41 -18.72 31.27
N SER A 293 -27.00 -17.56 31.59
CA SER A 293 -28.40 -17.46 32.01
C SER A 293 -29.37 -17.90 30.90
N ALA A 294 -29.12 -17.51 29.65
CA ALA A 294 -29.91 -17.94 28.51
C ALA A 294 -29.84 -19.47 28.29
N GLN A 295 -28.66 -20.06 28.46
CA GLN A 295 -28.47 -21.51 28.35
C GLN A 295 -29.27 -22.27 29.42
N LEU A 296 -29.27 -21.78 30.66
CA LEU A 296 -30.11 -22.34 31.74
C LEU A 296 -31.59 -22.18 31.43
N GLY A 297 -32.00 -21.01 30.91
CA GLY A 297 -33.37 -20.76 30.48
C GLY A 297 -33.83 -21.71 29.37
N ARG A 298 -32.97 -21.99 28.39
CA ARG A 298 -33.26 -22.95 27.32
C ARG A 298 -33.50 -24.36 27.84
N ARG A 299 -32.68 -24.83 28.77
CA ARG A 299 -32.85 -26.15 29.41
C ARG A 299 -34.23 -26.27 30.06
N ILE A 300 -34.67 -25.22 30.75
CA ILE A 300 -36.01 -25.16 31.36
C ILE A 300 -37.10 -25.15 30.29
N LEU A 301 -36.96 -24.32 29.25
CA LEU A 301 -37.90 -24.26 28.15
C LEU A 301 -37.98 -25.59 27.38
N GLN A 302 -36.94 -26.42 27.40
CA GLN A 302 -36.90 -27.76 26.82
C GLN A 302 -37.50 -28.85 27.75
N GLY A 303 -37.97 -28.49 28.94
CA GLY A 303 -38.68 -29.37 29.86
C GLY A 303 -37.87 -29.84 31.07
N GLU A 304 -36.62 -29.37 31.24
CA GLU A 304 -35.85 -29.68 32.45
C GLU A 304 -36.38 -28.88 33.66
N SER A 305 -36.46 -29.53 34.82
CA SER A 305 -36.90 -28.86 36.05
C SER A 305 -35.83 -27.88 36.56
N ALA A 306 -36.20 -26.61 36.77
CA ALA A 306 -35.29 -25.61 37.34
C ALA A 306 -34.69 -26.04 38.68
N ALA A 307 -35.44 -26.79 39.50
CA ALA A 307 -34.96 -27.30 40.78
C ALA A 307 -33.85 -28.36 40.64
N ALA A 308 -33.81 -29.08 39.51
CA ALA A 308 -32.79 -30.10 39.21
C ALA A 308 -31.52 -29.49 38.60
N ILE A 309 -31.58 -28.25 38.09
CA ILE A 309 -30.43 -27.57 37.52
C ILE A 309 -29.60 -26.94 38.66
N PRO A 310 -28.30 -27.30 38.80
CA PRO A 310 -27.44 -26.71 39.82
C PRO A 310 -27.19 -25.22 39.54
N LEU A 311 -26.89 -24.45 40.58
CA LEU A 311 -26.42 -23.07 40.37
C LEU A 311 -25.07 -23.12 39.67
N VAL A 312 -24.95 -22.41 38.54
CA VAL A 312 -23.73 -22.38 37.74
C VAL A 312 -22.95 -21.14 38.15
N ALA A 313 -21.67 -21.29 38.47
CA ALA A 313 -20.78 -20.13 38.57
C ALA A 313 -20.51 -19.64 37.15
N ASP A 314 -20.71 -18.34 36.92
CA ASP A 314 -20.32 -17.65 35.69
C ASP A 314 -18.90 -18.07 35.26
N ALA A 315 -18.74 -18.42 33.99
CA ALA A 315 -17.46 -18.86 33.41
C ALA A 315 -16.53 -17.69 33.00
N GLY A 316 -17.00 -16.46 33.15
CA GLY A 316 -16.49 -15.23 32.52
C GLY A 316 -15.53 -14.39 33.35
N MET A 317 -14.89 -14.95 34.38
CA MET A 317 -13.75 -14.28 35.03
C MET A 317 -12.45 -14.64 34.32
N ALA A 318 -11.89 -13.67 33.60
CA ALA A 318 -10.52 -13.76 33.13
C ALA A 318 -9.72 -12.55 33.66
N PRO A 319 -8.44 -12.74 34.02
CA PRO A 319 -7.54 -11.61 34.12
C PRO A 319 -7.45 -10.97 32.73
N MET A 320 -7.92 -9.73 32.61
CA MET A 320 -7.98 -8.99 31.35
C MET A 320 -7.35 -7.63 31.52
N PHE A 321 -6.54 -7.24 30.54
CA PHE A 321 -5.78 -5.98 30.58
C PHE A 321 -5.87 -5.23 29.25
N ASP A 322 -5.90 -3.90 29.34
CA ASP A 322 -5.81 -3.01 28.18
C ASP A 322 -4.34 -2.78 27.83
N TRP A 323 -3.91 -3.26 26.66
CA TRP A 323 -2.53 -3.11 26.18
C TRP A 323 -2.06 -1.65 26.13
N ARG A 324 -2.96 -0.69 25.88
CA ARG A 324 -2.63 0.74 25.84
C ARG A 324 -2.24 1.24 27.23
N GLN A 325 -2.98 0.82 28.25
CA GLN A 325 -2.69 1.17 29.64
C GLN A 325 -1.49 0.39 30.20
N VAL A 326 -1.32 -0.89 29.83
CA VAL A 326 -0.09 -1.66 30.14
C VAL A 326 1.14 -0.88 29.68
N ARG A 327 1.11 -0.34 28.45
CA ARG A 327 2.18 0.54 27.93
C ARG A 327 2.29 1.87 28.64
N ARG A 328 1.16 2.56 28.92
CA ARG A 328 1.13 3.85 29.65
C ARG A 328 1.85 3.74 30.99
N TRP A 329 1.67 2.63 31.70
CA TRP A 329 2.24 2.38 33.02
C TRP A 329 3.60 1.68 32.97
N GLY A 330 4.21 1.53 31.79
CA GLY A 330 5.55 0.95 31.64
C GLY A 330 5.66 -0.53 31.98
N LEU A 331 4.54 -1.25 32.01
CA LEU A 331 4.49 -2.68 32.32
C LEU A 331 4.85 -3.53 31.09
N ARG A 332 5.49 -4.67 31.34
CA ARG A 332 5.79 -5.70 30.33
C ARG A 332 4.80 -6.85 30.43
N GLU A 333 4.57 -7.56 29.33
CA GLU A 333 3.63 -8.69 29.26
C GLU A 333 4.00 -9.82 30.23
N ASN A 334 5.28 -10.04 30.51
CA ASN A 334 5.76 -11.03 31.48
C ASN A 334 5.54 -10.62 32.95
N GLN A 335 5.15 -9.37 33.22
CA GLN A 335 4.76 -8.90 34.55
C GLN A 335 3.27 -9.06 34.82
N LEU A 336 2.49 -9.45 33.80
CA LEU A 336 1.06 -9.72 33.94
C LEU A 336 0.85 -11.14 34.46
N PRO A 337 -0.25 -11.39 35.20
CA PRO A 337 -0.58 -12.73 35.68
C PRO A 337 -0.66 -13.77 34.54
N PRO A 338 -0.27 -15.02 34.77
CA PRO A 338 -0.41 -16.08 33.77
C PRO A 338 -1.89 -16.28 33.40
N GLY A 339 -2.15 -16.53 32.11
CA GLY A 339 -3.51 -16.65 31.57
C GLY A 339 -4.22 -15.32 31.29
N THR A 340 -3.52 -14.19 31.41
CA THR A 340 -4.06 -12.86 31.09
C THR A 340 -4.44 -12.73 29.62
N LEU A 341 -5.65 -12.23 29.35
CA LEU A 341 -6.11 -11.83 28.02
C LEU A 341 -5.79 -10.35 27.80
N LEU A 342 -4.94 -10.07 26.82
CA LEU A 342 -4.62 -8.70 26.40
C LEU A 342 -5.60 -8.21 25.32
N ARG A 343 -6.34 -7.15 25.64
CA ARG A 343 -7.20 -6.45 24.68
C ARG A 343 -6.46 -5.26 24.08
N PHE A 344 -6.87 -4.87 22.87
CA PHE A 344 -6.33 -3.74 22.10
C PHE A 344 -4.83 -3.81 21.74
N LYS A 345 -4.21 -5.00 21.80
CA LYS A 345 -2.85 -5.27 21.31
C LYS A 345 -2.87 -5.31 19.78
N LYS A 346 -2.28 -4.31 19.12
CA LYS A 346 -2.04 -4.34 17.67
C LYS A 346 -0.80 -5.20 17.42
N VAL A 347 -0.98 -6.33 16.73
CA VAL A 347 0.12 -7.20 16.28
C VAL A 347 0.89 -6.44 15.19
N SER A 348 2.20 -6.29 15.34
CA SER A 348 3.01 -5.66 14.30
C SER A 348 3.20 -6.60 13.10
N LEU A 349 3.47 -6.06 11.92
CA LEU A 349 3.82 -6.87 10.74
C LEU A 349 5.02 -7.78 11.01
N TRP A 350 5.97 -7.32 11.81
CA TRP A 350 7.10 -8.12 12.26
C TRP A 350 6.63 -9.27 13.14
N ASP A 351 5.81 -9.02 14.16
CA ASP A 351 5.32 -10.07 15.05
C ASP A 351 4.48 -11.12 14.31
N ALA A 352 3.77 -10.71 13.26
CA ALA A 352 2.94 -11.59 12.44
C ALA A 352 3.75 -12.43 11.42
N TYR A 353 4.85 -11.89 10.87
CA TYR A 353 5.52 -12.47 9.70
C TYR A 353 7.05 -12.57 9.82
N TRP A 354 7.62 -12.50 11.04
CA TRP A 354 9.08 -12.45 11.19
C TRP A 354 9.79 -13.66 10.58
N LYS A 355 9.17 -14.86 10.57
CA LYS A 355 9.76 -16.07 10.00
C LYS A 355 9.83 -15.98 8.48
N GLU A 356 8.74 -15.54 7.86
CA GLU A 356 8.59 -15.36 6.42
C GLU A 356 9.50 -14.26 5.90
N ILE A 357 9.57 -13.14 6.63
CA ILE A 357 10.47 -12.01 6.31
C ILE A 357 11.93 -12.45 6.44
N SER A 358 12.28 -13.19 7.50
CA SER A 358 13.65 -13.70 7.69
C SER A 358 14.04 -14.70 6.61
N LEU A 359 13.12 -15.58 6.21
CA LEU A 359 13.33 -16.54 5.12
C LEU A 359 13.53 -15.83 3.78
N GLY A 360 12.69 -14.85 3.46
CA GLY A 360 12.79 -14.06 2.23
C GLY A 360 14.12 -13.30 2.13
N LEU A 361 14.55 -12.66 3.21
CA LEU A 361 15.86 -11.99 3.28
C LEU A 361 17.02 -12.99 3.15
N GLY A 362 16.90 -14.18 3.73
CA GLY A 362 17.88 -15.25 3.59
C GLY A 362 18.05 -15.74 2.15
N VAL A 363 16.93 -15.92 1.43
CA VAL A 363 16.95 -16.31 0.01
C VAL A 363 17.60 -15.23 -0.85
N ILE A 364 17.22 -13.97 -0.66
CA ILE A 364 17.81 -12.84 -1.41
C ILE A 364 19.32 -12.75 -1.17
N LEU A 365 19.78 -12.93 0.09
CA LEU A 365 21.19 -12.93 0.41
C LEU A 365 21.94 -14.09 -0.27
N LEU A 366 21.36 -15.29 -0.25
CA LEU A 366 21.93 -16.48 -0.88
C LEU A 366 22.03 -16.30 -2.41
N GLU A 367 20.96 -15.82 -3.05
CA GLU A 367 20.97 -15.52 -4.50
C GLU A 367 22.00 -14.46 -4.85
N THR A 368 22.10 -13.40 -4.05
CA THR A 368 23.08 -12.33 -4.28
C THR A 368 24.52 -12.85 -4.18
N LEU A 369 24.80 -13.72 -3.20
CA LEU A 369 26.11 -14.36 -3.05
C LEU A 369 26.43 -15.31 -4.21
N LEU A 370 25.45 -16.11 -4.65
CA LEU A 370 25.60 -17.02 -5.79
C LEU A 370 25.87 -16.26 -7.09
N VAL A 371 25.08 -15.24 -7.40
CA VAL A 371 25.24 -14.41 -8.61
C VAL A 371 26.58 -13.69 -8.58
N THR A 372 26.99 -13.14 -7.44
CA THR A 372 28.29 -12.47 -7.29
C THR A 372 29.44 -13.44 -7.49
N GLY A 373 29.37 -14.65 -6.90
CA GLY A 373 30.37 -15.70 -7.07
C GLY A 373 30.52 -16.15 -8.53
N LEU A 374 29.39 -16.35 -9.22
CA LEU A 374 29.36 -16.68 -10.65
C LEU A 374 29.99 -15.60 -11.52
N ILE A 375 29.66 -14.32 -11.26
CA ILE A 375 30.24 -13.19 -12.00
C ILE A 375 31.76 -13.11 -11.80
N ILE A 376 32.25 -13.32 -10.57
CA ILE A 376 33.69 -13.30 -10.27
C ILE A 376 34.42 -14.46 -10.96
N GLN A 377 33.85 -15.67 -10.94
CA GLN A 377 34.42 -16.82 -11.65
C GLN A 377 34.48 -16.60 -13.16
N LEU A 378 33.40 -16.12 -13.76
CA LEU A 378 33.33 -15.86 -15.20
C LEU A 378 34.32 -14.76 -15.62
N ARG A 379 34.51 -13.72 -14.80
CA ARG A 379 35.50 -12.66 -15.08
C ARG A 379 36.94 -13.16 -14.98
N ARG A 380 37.27 -13.99 -13.98
CA ARG A 380 38.62 -14.56 -13.84
C ARG A 380 38.99 -15.45 -15.03
N ARG A 381 38.10 -16.34 -15.43
CA ARG A 381 38.35 -17.27 -16.55
C ARG A 381 38.53 -16.51 -17.88
N LYS A 382 37.61 -15.58 -18.18
CA LYS A 382 37.69 -14.77 -19.41
C LYS A 382 38.89 -13.84 -19.45
N ARG A 383 39.42 -13.39 -18.30
CA ARG A 383 40.60 -12.52 -18.27
C ARG A 383 41.87 -13.28 -18.66
N ILE A 384 42.07 -14.48 -18.12
CA ILE A 384 43.26 -15.30 -18.40
C ILE A 384 43.26 -15.79 -19.85
N GLU A 385 42.12 -16.28 -20.34
CA GLU A 385 41.99 -16.75 -21.74
C GLU A 385 42.19 -15.60 -22.74
N ARG A 386 41.71 -14.39 -22.44
CA ARG A 386 41.94 -13.21 -23.28
C ARG A 386 43.37 -12.70 -23.19
N GLU A 387 43.99 -12.65 -22.02
CA GLU A 387 45.36 -12.16 -21.89
C GLU A 387 46.37 -13.02 -22.66
N LEU A 388 46.17 -14.36 -22.67
CA LEU A 388 47.01 -15.28 -23.42
C LEU A 388 46.73 -15.22 -24.93
N ALA A 389 45.45 -15.26 -25.33
CA ALA A 389 45.07 -15.16 -26.74
C ALA A 389 45.43 -13.79 -27.34
N ASP A 390 45.22 -12.71 -26.59
CA ASP A 390 45.60 -11.37 -27.02
C ASP A 390 47.12 -11.21 -27.04
N ALA A 391 47.91 -11.82 -26.15
CA ALA A 391 49.36 -11.73 -26.23
C ALA A 391 49.90 -12.47 -27.47
N GLU A 392 49.49 -13.72 -27.69
CA GLU A 392 49.92 -14.51 -28.85
C GLU A 392 49.45 -13.91 -30.18
N THR A 393 48.18 -13.48 -30.24
CA THR A 393 47.61 -12.78 -31.40
C THR A 393 48.25 -11.40 -31.55
N ARG A 394 48.52 -10.63 -30.50
CA ARG A 394 49.24 -9.35 -30.65
C ARG A 394 50.63 -9.55 -31.23
N TYR A 395 51.41 -10.54 -30.79
CA TYR A 395 52.74 -10.76 -31.36
C TYR A 395 52.69 -11.24 -32.81
N ARG A 396 51.82 -12.21 -33.13
CA ARG A 396 51.66 -12.66 -34.53
C ARG A 396 50.99 -11.63 -35.43
N THR A 397 49.99 -10.90 -34.97
CA THR A 397 49.37 -9.80 -35.72
C THR A 397 50.33 -8.64 -35.91
N VAL A 398 51.13 -8.25 -34.91
CA VAL A 398 52.13 -7.21 -35.12
C VAL A 398 53.16 -7.66 -36.16
N ALA A 399 53.57 -8.93 -36.18
CA ALA A 399 54.53 -9.47 -37.14
C ALA A 399 53.93 -9.76 -38.55
N ASP A 400 52.71 -10.30 -38.63
CA ASP A 400 52.05 -10.66 -39.89
C ASP A 400 51.48 -9.44 -40.62
N PHE A 401 51.15 -8.38 -39.86
CA PHE A 401 50.69 -7.10 -40.39
C PHE A 401 51.78 -6.04 -40.37
N THR A 402 53.06 -6.38 -40.12
CA THR A 402 54.12 -5.45 -40.49
C THR A 402 54.03 -5.19 -41.99
N HIS A 403 54.17 -3.92 -42.33
CA HIS A 403 54.19 -3.54 -43.74
C HIS A 403 55.47 -4.05 -44.41
N ASP A 404 56.55 -4.02 -43.64
CA ASP A 404 57.88 -4.48 -44.02
C ASP A 404 57.93 -6.01 -44.00
N TRP A 405 58.65 -6.56 -44.97
CA TRP A 405 58.98 -7.97 -45.04
C TRP A 405 59.96 -8.30 -43.91
N GLU A 406 59.39 -8.70 -42.78
CA GLU A 406 60.08 -9.25 -41.63
C GLU A 406 60.34 -10.75 -41.82
N PHE A 407 61.51 -11.20 -41.39
CA PHE A 407 61.85 -12.62 -41.39
C PHE A 407 62.76 -12.98 -40.21
N TRP A 408 62.72 -14.25 -39.84
CA TRP A 408 63.67 -14.90 -38.95
C TRP A 408 64.42 -15.97 -39.72
N GLN A 409 65.72 -15.78 -39.91
CA GLN A 409 66.58 -16.69 -40.63
C GLN A 409 67.49 -17.44 -39.67
N ARG A 410 67.53 -18.76 -39.81
CA ARG A 410 68.43 -19.66 -39.09
C ARG A 410 69.87 -19.52 -39.63
N PRO A 411 70.88 -19.91 -38.84
CA PRO A 411 72.28 -19.86 -39.26
C PRO A 411 72.63 -20.71 -40.50
N ASP A 412 71.79 -21.71 -40.83
CA ASP A 412 71.92 -22.55 -42.03
C ASP A 412 71.30 -21.92 -43.30
N GLY A 413 70.72 -20.73 -43.18
CA GLY A 413 70.08 -19.99 -44.26
C GLY A 413 68.57 -20.23 -44.40
N GLY A 414 67.98 -21.18 -43.68
CA GLY A 414 66.53 -21.43 -43.70
C GLY A 414 65.72 -20.42 -42.89
N PHE A 415 64.41 -20.31 -43.13
CA PHE A 415 63.56 -19.33 -42.44
C PHE A 415 62.57 -19.97 -41.46
N ASP A 416 62.60 -19.56 -40.18
CA ASP A 416 61.65 -20.00 -39.14
C ASP A 416 60.34 -19.20 -39.18
N TYR A 417 60.44 -17.93 -39.53
CA TYR A 417 59.31 -17.04 -39.71
C TYR A 417 59.54 -16.12 -40.91
N LEU A 418 58.49 -15.90 -41.69
CA LEU A 418 58.45 -14.99 -42.82
C LEU A 418 57.08 -14.34 -42.75
N SER A 419 57.06 -13.02 -42.62
CA SER A 419 55.82 -12.27 -42.68
C SER A 419 55.19 -12.44 -44.07
N PRO A 420 53.85 -12.50 -44.18
CA PRO A 420 53.16 -12.51 -45.46
C PRO A 420 53.50 -11.30 -46.36
N ALA A 421 54.07 -10.24 -45.78
CA ALA A 421 54.56 -9.05 -46.47
C ALA A 421 55.61 -9.35 -47.54
N CYS A 422 56.36 -10.45 -47.44
CA CYS A 422 57.33 -10.85 -48.45
C CYS A 422 56.71 -10.99 -49.85
N ALA A 423 55.48 -11.51 -49.93
CA ALA A 423 54.79 -11.70 -51.20
C ALA A 423 54.43 -10.38 -51.88
N ARG A 424 54.22 -9.31 -51.12
CA ARG A 424 53.93 -7.98 -51.69
C ARG A 424 55.17 -7.36 -52.33
N VAL A 425 56.32 -7.53 -51.68
CA VAL A 425 57.58 -6.90 -52.10
C VAL A 425 58.26 -7.73 -53.18
N SER A 426 58.30 -9.06 -53.01
CA SER A 426 58.98 -9.98 -53.94
C SER A 426 58.09 -10.66 -54.97
N GLY A 427 56.77 -10.69 -54.77
CA GLY A 427 55.84 -11.50 -55.56
C GLY A 427 55.72 -12.95 -55.09
N PHE A 428 56.66 -13.46 -54.30
CA PHE A 428 56.70 -14.86 -53.88
C PHE A 428 56.09 -15.08 -52.50
N ALA A 429 55.30 -16.15 -52.36
CA ALA A 429 54.73 -16.54 -51.08
C ALA A 429 55.82 -16.97 -50.08
N PRO A 430 55.60 -16.78 -48.76
CA PRO A 430 56.54 -17.22 -47.72
C PRO A 430 57.00 -18.67 -47.87
N GLU A 431 56.11 -19.55 -48.34
CA GLU A 431 56.37 -20.97 -48.55
C GLU A 431 57.43 -21.22 -49.63
N ALA A 432 57.50 -20.36 -50.65
CA ALA A 432 58.50 -20.45 -51.71
C ALA A 432 59.91 -20.20 -51.17
N PHE A 433 60.08 -19.19 -50.32
CA PHE A 433 61.36 -18.92 -49.65
C PHE A 433 61.75 -19.98 -48.62
N ARG A 434 60.77 -20.65 -47.98
CA ARG A 434 61.05 -21.77 -47.08
C ARG A 434 61.48 -23.03 -47.85
N ALA A 435 60.92 -23.25 -49.03
CA ALA A 435 61.29 -24.36 -49.90
C ALA A 435 62.66 -24.13 -50.57
N GLU A 436 62.93 -22.91 -51.01
CA GLU A 436 64.17 -22.53 -51.70
C GLU A 436 64.72 -21.18 -51.20
N PRO A 437 65.54 -21.18 -50.13
CA PRO A 437 66.06 -19.95 -49.53
C PRO A 437 66.97 -19.11 -50.45
N SER A 438 67.59 -19.72 -51.47
CA SER A 438 68.45 -19.05 -52.46
C SER A 438 67.71 -18.04 -53.33
N LEU A 439 66.39 -18.20 -53.48
CA LEU A 439 65.51 -17.32 -54.24
C LEU A 439 65.64 -15.84 -53.83
N PHE A 440 65.95 -15.57 -52.56
CA PHE A 440 66.09 -14.19 -52.09
C PHE A 440 67.25 -13.43 -52.75
N ALA A 441 68.37 -14.11 -53.02
CA ALA A 441 69.53 -13.52 -53.70
C ALA A 441 69.27 -13.25 -55.19
N GLU A 442 68.36 -14.04 -55.80
CA GLU A 442 68.02 -13.97 -57.22
C GLU A 442 67.14 -12.76 -57.55
N LEU A 443 66.34 -12.30 -56.59
CA LEU A 443 65.49 -11.11 -56.72
C LEU A 443 66.28 -9.80 -56.81
N VAL A 444 67.50 -9.78 -56.27
CA VAL A 444 68.34 -8.58 -56.26
C VAL A 444 68.84 -8.29 -57.67
N VAL A 445 68.66 -7.04 -58.12
CA VAL A 445 69.16 -6.56 -59.41
C VAL A 445 70.66 -6.81 -59.49
N GLU A 446 71.14 -7.27 -60.65
CA GLU A 446 72.52 -7.71 -60.84
C GLU A 446 73.55 -6.65 -60.41
N GLU A 447 73.26 -5.38 -60.68
CA GLU A 447 74.08 -4.22 -60.29
C GLU A 447 74.21 -4.04 -58.77
N ASP A 448 73.19 -4.42 -58.00
CA ASP A 448 73.12 -4.18 -56.55
C ASP A 448 73.52 -5.46 -55.74
N ARG A 449 73.66 -6.63 -56.40
CA ARG A 449 73.96 -7.93 -55.77
C ARG A 449 75.31 -8.00 -55.01
N PRO A 450 76.41 -7.37 -55.48
CA PRO A 450 77.67 -7.36 -54.73
C PRO A 450 77.55 -6.64 -53.37
N ALA A 451 76.85 -5.50 -53.33
CA ALA A 451 76.61 -4.73 -52.11
C ALA A 451 75.69 -5.50 -51.14
N TRP A 452 74.65 -6.14 -51.68
CA TRP A 452 73.74 -6.97 -50.89
C TRP A 452 74.44 -8.20 -50.28
N THR A 453 75.29 -8.90 -51.03
CA THR A 453 76.00 -10.09 -50.54
C THR A 453 76.96 -9.74 -49.39
N ALA A 454 77.67 -8.61 -49.49
CA ALA A 454 78.50 -8.09 -48.41
C ALA A 454 77.66 -7.75 -47.16
N HIS A 455 76.50 -7.12 -47.36
CA HIS A 455 75.56 -6.79 -46.28
C HIS A 455 75.02 -8.03 -45.54
N GLN A 456 74.74 -9.13 -46.24
CA GLN A 456 74.31 -10.39 -45.64
C GLN A 456 75.43 -11.07 -44.83
N ALA A 457 76.68 -11.04 -45.32
CA ALA A 457 77.83 -11.64 -44.64
C ALA A 457 78.21 -10.87 -43.35
N GLU A 458 78.12 -9.55 -43.37
CA GLU A 458 78.40 -8.69 -42.21
C GLU A 458 77.35 -8.86 -41.10
N ALA A 459 76.09 -9.14 -41.44
CA ALA A 459 74.98 -9.26 -40.49
C ALA A 459 75.15 -10.37 -39.42
N LEU A 460 75.92 -11.42 -39.71
CA LEU A 460 76.20 -12.51 -38.75
C LEU A 460 77.26 -12.13 -37.70
N GLY A 461 78.08 -11.11 -37.97
CA GLY A 461 79.19 -10.67 -37.13
C GLY A 461 79.09 -9.24 -36.57
N ALA A 462 78.21 -8.40 -37.13
CA ALA A 462 78.07 -6.99 -36.76
C ALA A 462 77.45 -6.80 -35.36
N LYS A 463 77.92 -5.77 -34.64
CA LYS A 463 77.37 -5.35 -33.33
C LYS A 463 76.21 -4.35 -33.45
N GLU A 464 76.08 -3.66 -34.58
CA GLU A 464 75.06 -2.64 -34.84
C GLU A 464 74.40 -2.90 -36.21
N PRO A 465 73.07 -2.73 -36.34
CA PRO A 465 72.37 -2.92 -37.60
C PRO A 465 72.63 -1.75 -38.57
N ALA A 466 73.12 -2.06 -39.77
CA ALA A 466 73.17 -1.12 -40.89
C ALA A 466 71.95 -1.33 -41.81
N ALA A 467 71.51 -0.27 -42.50
CA ALA A 467 70.46 -0.34 -43.52
C ALA A 467 71.08 -0.25 -44.93
N LEU A 468 70.59 -1.05 -45.87
CA LEU A 468 70.99 -1.00 -47.27
C LEU A 468 69.76 -0.73 -48.15
N GLU A 469 69.77 0.37 -48.91
CA GLU A 469 68.80 0.62 -49.98
C GLU A 469 69.31 0.00 -51.29
N TYR A 470 68.51 -0.87 -51.92
CA TYR A 470 68.84 -1.52 -53.19
C TYR A 470 67.57 -1.84 -53.98
N ARG A 471 67.75 -2.27 -55.24
CA ARG A 471 66.64 -2.60 -56.13
C ARG A 471 66.47 -4.11 -56.26
N ILE A 472 65.20 -4.51 -56.37
CA ILE A 472 64.82 -5.89 -56.70
C ILE A 472 63.92 -5.92 -57.93
N HIS A 473 63.98 -7.03 -58.67
CA HIS A 473 62.91 -7.42 -59.56
C HIS A 473 62.01 -8.39 -58.82
N ASN A 474 60.73 -8.04 -58.68
CA ASN A 474 59.75 -8.97 -58.15
C ASN A 474 59.44 -10.08 -59.18
N GLN A 475 58.63 -11.07 -58.79
CA GLN A 475 58.23 -12.18 -59.66
C GLN A 475 57.59 -11.73 -60.99
N ALA A 476 56.93 -10.57 -61.02
CA ALA A 476 56.33 -10.01 -62.22
C ALA A 476 57.33 -9.20 -63.10
N GLY A 477 58.59 -9.10 -62.68
CA GLY A 477 59.64 -8.33 -63.34
C GLY A 477 59.64 -6.84 -63.01
N GLU A 478 58.74 -6.37 -62.15
CA GLU A 478 58.65 -4.97 -61.75
C GLU A 478 59.85 -4.58 -60.89
N LEU A 479 60.43 -3.42 -61.18
CA LEU A 479 61.50 -2.84 -60.38
C LEU A 479 60.92 -2.23 -59.10
N ARG A 480 61.43 -2.64 -57.94
CA ARG A 480 61.09 -2.04 -56.64
C ARG A 480 62.34 -1.57 -55.92
N TRP A 481 62.22 -0.45 -55.22
CA TRP A 481 63.24 0.01 -54.29
C TRP A 481 62.94 -0.54 -52.90
N VAL A 482 63.93 -1.18 -52.29
CA VAL A 482 63.80 -1.76 -50.97
C VAL A 482 64.93 -1.31 -50.05
N GLU A 483 64.63 -1.18 -48.77
CA GLU A 483 65.58 -0.91 -47.69
C GLU A 483 65.63 -2.13 -46.77
N GLN A 484 66.78 -2.78 -46.62
CA GLN A 484 66.94 -3.94 -45.73
C GLN A 484 67.76 -3.60 -44.50
N THR A 485 67.35 -4.14 -43.35
CA THR A 485 68.11 -4.15 -42.09
C THR A 485 68.15 -5.56 -41.49
N ASN A 486 69.30 -5.96 -40.94
CA ASN A 486 69.47 -7.27 -40.32
C ASN A 486 69.99 -7.15 -38.88
N ASN A 487 69.38 -7.90 -37.95
CA ASN A 487 69.68 -7.91 -36.52
C ASN A 487 70.01 -9.33 -36.04
N PRO A 488 71.21 -9.62 -35.50
CA PRO A 488 71.53 -10.94 -34.97
C PRO A 488 70.79 -11.20 -33.64
N VAL A 489 70.28 -12.42 -33.46
CA VAL A 489 69.60 -12.83 -32.21
C VAL A 489 70.40 -13.89 -31.48
N ARG A 490 70.62 -13.72 -30.17
CA ARG A 490 71.44 -14.60 -29.33
C ARG A 490 70.60 -15.19 -28.20
N LEU A 491 70.77 -16.48 -27.92
CA LEU A 491 70.13 -17.16 -26.78
C LEU A 491 70.95 -16.94 -25.49
N GLU A 492 70.31 -17.15 -24.32
CA GLU A 492 71.00 -17.17 -23.02
C GLU A 492 72.10 -18.25 -23.05
N GLY A 493 73.36 -17.80 -23.07
CA GLY A 493 74.54 -18.66 -23.28
C GLY A 493 75.43 -18.27 -24.48
N GLY A 494 75.10 -17.20 -25.21
CA GLY A 494 76.00 -16.60 -26.21
C GLY A 494 76.03 -17.27 -27.58
N HIS A 495 75.26 -18.35 -27.78
CA HIS A 495 75.11 -19.02 -29.06
C HIS A 495 74.13 -18.25 -29.96
N SER A 496 74.48 -18.10 -31.25
CA SER A 496 73.64 -17.40 -32.23
C SER A 496 72.39 -18.23 -32.56
N ALA A 497 71.22 -17.63 -32.39
CA ALA A 497 69.91 -18.22 -32.70
C ALA A 497 69.50 -18.02 -34.16
N GLY A 498 70.23 -17.19 -34.91
CA GLY A 498 69.89 -16.72 -36.24
C GLY A 498 69.84 -15.19 -36.33
N THR A 499 69.23 -14.69 -37.40
CA THR A 499 69.13 -13.26 -37.73
C THR A 499 67.68 -12.89 -37.97
N ARG A 500 67.22 -11.82 -37.34
CA ARG A 500 65.95 -11.17 -37.67
C ARG A 500 66.22 -10.07 -38.70
N GLY A 501 65.66 -10.19 -39.90
CA GLY A 501 65.75 -9.16 -40.94
C GLY A 501 64.42 -8.48 -41.21
N SER A 502 64.48 -7.25 -41.70
CA SER A 502 63.34 -6.43 -42.12
C SER A 502 63.66 -5.74 -43.43
N ILE A 503 62.77 -5.88 -44.42
CA ILE A 503 62.91 -5.29 -45.76
C ILE A 503 61.68 -4.42 -46.04
N ARG A 504 61.88 -3.12 -46.21
CA ARG A 504 60.83 -2.14 -46.48
C ARG A 504 60.80 -1.77 -47.95
N ASP A 505 59.63 -1.85 -48.58
CA ASP A 505 59.42 -1.28 -49.91
C ASP A 505 59.30 0.25 -49.81
N ILE A 506 60.24 0.97 -50.41
CA ILE A 506 60.30 2.43 -50.42
C ILE A 506 59.90 3.01 -51.78
N THR A 507 59.32 2.21 -52.68
CA THR A 507 58.91 2.62 -54.03
C THR A 507 57.83 3.71 -53.96
N ALA A 508 56.81 3.54 -53.09
CA ALA A 508 55.76 4.52 -52.89
C ALA A 508 56.25 5.81 -52.19
N ARG A 509 57.29 5.74 -51.35
CA ARG A 509 57.95 6.95 -50.82
C ARG A 509 58.59 7.73 -51.97
N LYS A 510 59.29 7.03 -52.86
CA LYS A 510 59.92 7.63 -54.05
C LYS A 510 58.89 8.15 -55.07
N GLN A 511 57.72 7.53 -55.20
CA GLN A 511 56.62 7.99 -56.07
C GLN A 511 55.72 9.05 -55.43
N GLY A 512 55.45 8.98 -54.12
CA GLY A 512 54.64 9.93 -53.36
C GLY A 512 55.28 11.31 -53.26
N GLU A 513 56.62 11.40 -53.27
CA GLU A 513 57.33 12.67 -53.45
C GLU A 513 56.99 13.34 -54.80
N LEU A 514 56.63 12.57 -55.82
CA LEU A 514 56.15 13.08 -57.11
C LEU A 514 54.63 13.38 -57.09
N GLU A 515 53.80 12.58 -56.41
CA GLU A 515 52.33 12.68 -56.41
C GLU A 515 51.73 13.69 -55.40
N LEU A 516 52.41 13.95 -54.27
CA LEU A 516 52.00 14.99 -53.29
C LEU A 516 51.87 16.37 -53.95
N LYS A 517 52.61 16.58 -55.04
CA LYS A 517 52.55 17.78 -55.87
C LYS A 517 51.21 17.92 -56.64
N GLN A 518 50.48 16.84 -56.83
CA GLN A 518 49.21 16.79 -57.57
C GLN A 518 47.97 16.77 -56.65
N ALA A 519 48.01 16.08 -55.51
CA ALA A 519 46.85 15.90 -54.61
C ALA A 519 46.32 17.19 -53.95
N TYR A 520 47.14 18.24 -53.82
CA TYR A 520 46.70 19.54 -53.28
C TYR A 520 45.58 20.20 -54.11
N GLN A 521 45.42 19.83 -55.38
CA GLN A 521 44.38 20.39 -56.26
C GLN A 521 43.00 19.73 -56.07
N GLU A 522 42.94 18.52 -55.54
CA GLU A 522 41.71 17.70 -55.48
C GLU A 522 40.88 17.95 -54.19
N ILE A 523 41.55 18.36 -53.10
CA ILE A 523 40.96 18.64 -51.79
C ILE A 523 39.88 19.75 -51.84
N GLY A 524 39.92 20.65 -52.83
CA GLY A 524 38.93 21.72 -52.99
C GLY A 524 37.53 21.23 -53.36
N VAL A 525 37.42 20.07 -54.04
CA VAL A 525 36.14 19.58 -54.60
C VAL A 525 35.35 18.73 -53.60
N LEU A 526 36.04 18.01 -52.70
CA LEU A 526 35.41 17.09 -51.74
C LEU A 526 34.73 17.81 -50.56
N LYS A 527 35.13 19.05 -50.27
CA LYS A 527 34.56 19.83 -49.18
C LYS A 527 33.08 20.15 -49.39
N ASP A 528 32.67 20.41 -50.62
CA ASP A 528 31.29 20.80 -50.97
C ASP A 528 30.31 19.62 -50.91
N GLN A 529 30.79 18.38 -51.03
CA GLN A 529 29.95 17.17 -50.96
C GLN A 529 29.59 16.79 -49.52
N LEU A 530 30.46 17.09 -48.56
CA LEU A 530 30.28 16.69 -47.15
C LEU A 530 29.21 17.51 -46.41
N GLU A 531 28.93 18.72 -46.86
CA GLU A 531 27.90 19.59 -46.28
C GLU A 531 26.47 19.12 -46.64
N ALA A 532 26.31 18.42 -47.76
CA ALA A 532 25.02 17.88 -48.20
C ALA A 532 24.59 16.63 -47.40
N GLU A 533 25.52 15.72 -47.07
CA GLU A 533 25.21 14.49 -46.32
C GLU A 533 24.86 14.72 -44.85
N ASN A 534 25.42 15.77 -44.22
CA ASN A 534 25.15 16.08 -42.82
C ASN A 534 23.69 16.51 -42.57
N THR A 535 23.02 17.06 -43.59
CA THR A 535 21.63 17.51 -43.50
C THR A 535 20.66 16.32 -43.50
N TYR A 536 21.00 15.25 -44.22
CA TYR A 536 20.16 14.04 -44.38
C TYR A 536 20.08 13.17 -43.11
N TYR A 537 21.14 13.11 -42.30
CA TYR A 537 21.14 12.29 -41.07
C TYR A 537 20.45 12.95 -39.86
N ARG A 538 20.32 14.28 -39.84
CA ARG A 538 19.55 14.99 -38.79
C ARG A 538 18.04 14.76 -38.90
N GLU A 539 17.51 14.58 -40.10
CA GLU A 539 16.07 14.35 -40.32
C GLU A 539 15.63 12.95 -39.87
N LYS A 540 16.52 11.96 -39.88
CA LYS A 540 16.18 10.56 -39.57
C LYS A 540 16.14 10.24 -38.07
N ILE A 541 16.79 11.03 -37.22
CA ILE A 541 16.76 10.87 -35.75
C ILE A 541 15.49 11.49 -35.14
N GLN A 542 14.86 12.47 -35.81
CA GLN A 542 13.59 13.06 -35.36
C GLN A 542 12.34 12.20 -35.63
N ALA A 543 12.45 11.10 -36.37
CA ALA A 543 11.30 10.33 -36.85
C ALA A 543 10.87 9.15 -35.95
N VAL A 544 11.52 8.91 -34.79
CA VAL A 544 11.19 7.80 -33.86
C VAL A 544 10.77 8.28 -32.45
N GLU A 545 10.78 9.59 -32.18
CA GLU A 545 10.24 10.19 -30.93
C GLU A 545 8.84 10.78 -31.12
N GLY A 546 7.87 9.95 -31.49
CA GLY A 546 6.47 10.36 -31.67
C GLY A 546 5.57 9.90 -30.52
N SER A 547 5.56 10.57 -29.36
CA SER A 547 4.42 10.55 -28.41
C SER A 547 4.49 11.58 -27.25
N SER A 548 4.77 12.85 -27.54
CA SER A 548 4.49 13.94 -26.58
C SER A 548 3.80 15.12 -27.26
N GLU A 549 2.65 14.84 -27.87
CA GLU A 549 1.81 15.90 -28.41
C GLU A 549 0.80 16.34 -27.35
N LEU A 550 0.82 17.63 -27.00
CA LEU A 550 -0.23 18.26 -26.22
C LEU A 550 -1.53 18.24 -27.04
N VAL A 551 -2.42 17.29 -26.74
CA VAL A 551 -3.71 17.14 -27.43
C VAL A 551 -4.70 18.20 -26.94
N GLY A 552 -5.09 19.12 -27.81
CA GLY A 552 -6.08 20.16 -27.53
C GLY A 552 -6.14 21.24 -28.62
N GLN A 553 -7.35 21.70 -28.97
CA GLN A 553 -7.60 22.78 -29.93
C GLN A 553 -8.44 23.93 -29.36
N SER A 554 -8.87 23.83 -28.10
CA SER A 554 -9.55 24.92 -27.41
C SER A 554 -8.66 26.17 -27.30
N ASP A 555 -9.29 27.35 -27.19
CA ASP A 555 -8.55 28.61 -27.09
C ASP A 555 -7.60 28.69 -25.89
N PRO A 556 -7.94 28.16 -24.69
CA PRO A 556 -6.98 28.04 -23.58
C PRO A 556 -5.74 27.20 -23.93
N MET A 557 -5.91 26.14 -24.73
CA MET A 557 -4.78 25.31 -25.18
C MET A 557 -3.93 25.99 -26.24
N LYS A 558 -4.54 26.72 -27.18
CA LYS A 558 -3.80 27.56 -28.13
C LYS A 558 -2.96 28.62 -27.41
N TYR A 559 -3.53 29.27 -26.40
CA TYR A 559 -2.82 30.24 -25.57
C TYR A 559 -1.66 29.61 -24.80
N LEU A 560 -1.86 28.41 -24.21
CA LEU A 560 -0.79 27.65 -23.57
C LEU A 560 0.36 27.35 -24.56
N LEU A 561 0.06 26.84 -25.75
CA LEU A 561 1.05 26.56 -26.78
C LEU A 561 1.80 27.82 -27.24
N PHE A 562 1.09 28.94 -27.37
CA PHE A 562 1.72 30.23 -27.66
C PHE A 562 2.73 30.63 -26.58
N ARG A 563 2.36 30.52 -25.30
CA ARG A 563 3.25 30.83 -24.16
C ARG A 563 4.46 29.89 -24.09
N ILE A 564 4.28 28.60 -24.40
CA ILE A 564 5.37 27.61 -24.50
C ILE A 564 6.36 28.05 -25.59
N ARG A 565 5.87 28.34 -26.80
CA ARG A 565 6.72 28.78 -27.93
C ARG A 565 7.45 30.09 -27.64
N GLN A 566 6.84 30.98 -26.87
CA GLN A 566 7.45 32.25 -26.48
C GLN A 566 8.67 32.05 -25.57
N VAL A 567 8.60 31.12 -24.60
CA VAL A 567 9.67 30.93 -23.61
C VAL A 567 10.70 29.88 -23.99
N ALA A 568 10.31 28.90 -24.82
CA ALA A 568 11.17 27.76 -25.16
C ALA A 568 12.57 28.15 -25.66
N PRO A 569 12.76 29.18 -26.54
CA PRO A 569 14.08 29.59 -27.01
C PRO A 569 14.97 30.25 -25.95
N SER A 570 14.42 30.67 -24.81
CA SER A 570 15.18 31.34 -23.74
C SER A 570 15.75 30.36 -22.71
N GLU A 571 16.82 30.76 -22.02
CA GLU A 571 17.39 30.02 -20.87
C GLU A 571 16.67 30.32 -19.54
N THR A 572 15.61 31.13 -19.58
CA THR A 572 14.89 31.61 -18.40
C THR A 572 14.20 30.47 -17.63
N THR A 573 14.14 30.61 -16.30
CA THR A 573 13.37 29.74 -15.42
C THR A 573 11.87 29.85 -15.69
N VAL A 574 11.20 28.71 -15.84
CA VAL A 574 9.75 28.65 -16.10
C VAL A 574 9.03 28.03 -14.92
N LEU A 575 7.93 28.66 -14.48
CA LEU A 575 7.05 28.11 -13.44
C LEU A 575 5.72 27.68 -14.07
N ILE A 576 5.44 26.38 -14.05
CA ILE A 576 4.21 25.78 -14.55
C ILE A 576 3.24 25.60 -13.39
N GLN A 577 2.12 26.30 -13.45
CA GLN A 577 1.05 26.24 -12.45
C GLN A 577 -0.15 25.49 -13.01
N GLY A 578 -0.76 24.63 -12.21
CA GLY A 578 -1.99 23.97 -12.63
C GLY A 578 -2.34 22.81 -11.72
N GLU A 579 -3.62 22.47 -11.71
CA GLU A 579 -4.14 21.38 -10.88
C GLU A 579 -3.45 20.04 -11.15
N THR A 580 -3.52 19.13 -10.19
CA THR A 580 -3.00 17.78 -10.35
C THR A 580 -3.73 17.07 -11.51
N GLY A 581 -2.97 16.37 -12.36
CA GLY A 581 -3.53 15.61 -13.48
C GLY A 581 -3.83 16.42 -14.75
N THR A 582 -3.41 17.69 -14.87
CA THR A 582 -3.63 18.52 -16.08
C THR A 582 -2.62 18.29 -17.22
N GLY A 583 -1.47 17.65 -16.92
CA GLY A 583 -0.40 17.38 -17.89
C GLY A 583 0.80 18.34 -17.80
N LYS A 584 1.13 18.87 -16.61
CA LYS A 584 2.28 19.79 -16.41
C LYS A 584 3.62 19.23 -16.91
N GLU A 585 3.83 17.93 -16.80
CA GLU A 585 5.05 17.26 -17.31
C GLU A 585 5.18 17.36 -18.84
N LEU A 586 4.07 17.17 -19.58
CA LEU A 586 4.06 17.32 -21.04
C LEU A 586 4.36 18.76 -21.48
N VAL A 587 3.93 19.75 -20.68
CA VAL A 587 4.29 21.16 -20.90
C VAL A 587 5.78 21.38 -20.73
N ALA A 588 6.40 20.77 -19.71
CA ALA A 588 7.85 20.86 -19.50
C ALA A 588 8.64 20.18 -20.63
N GLU A 589 8.19 19.02 -21.11
CA GLU A 589 8.75 18.35 -22.28
C GLU A 589 8.66 19.21 -23.54
N ALA A 590 7.50 19.83 -23.78
CA ALA A 590 7.31 20.71 -24.93
C ALA A 590 8.24 21.94 -24.88
N ILE A 591 8.44 22.54 -23.69
CA ILE A 591 9.38 23.65 -23.50
C ILE A 591 10.82 23.20 -23.81
N HIS A 592 11.19 21.99 -23.37
CA HIS A 592 12.52 21.44 -23.58
C HIS A 592 12.78 21.12 -25.06
N HIS A 593 11.87 20.42 -25.74
CA HIS A 593 12.00 20.04 -27.15
C HIS A 593 12.03 21.25 -28.10
N LEU A 594 11.34 22.33 -27.74
CA LEU A 594 11.35 23.59 -28.51
C LEU A 594 12.50 24.53 -28.12
N GLY A 595 13.33 24.15 -27.15
CA GLY A 595 14.41 24.96 -26.63
C GLY A 595 15.78 24.68 -27.23
N PRO A 596 16.79 25.50 -26.89
CA PRO A 596 18.16 25.34 -27.39
C PRO A 596 18.84 24.04 -26.88
N ARG A 597 18.40 23.52 -25.72
CA ARG A 597 18.93 22.29 -25.10
C ARG A 597 18.19 21.01 -25.52
N LYS A 598 17.42 21.01 -26.61
CA LYS A 598 16.60 19.87 -27.05
C LYS A 598 17.37 18.57 -27.34
N GLU A 599 18.64 18.67 -27.73
CA GLU A 599 19.53 17.51 -27.98
C GLU A 599 20.18 16.98 -26.68
N ARG A 600 19.93 17.62 -25.54
CA ARG A 600 20.45 17.24 -24.22
C ARG A 600 19.35 16.57 -23.40
N THR A 601 19.72 15.83 -22.37
CA THR A 601 18.75 15.12 -21.53
C THR A 601 17.83 16.06 -20.73
N LEU A 602 16.53 15.79 -20.74
CA LEU A 602 15.58 16.34 -19.75
C LEU A 602 15.63 15.50 -18.47
N VAL A 603 16.26 16.04 -17.42
CA VAL A 603 16.32 15.39 -16.11
C VAL A 603 15.06 15.74 -15.32
N LYS A 604 14.29 14.75 -14.88
CA LYS A 604 13.02 14.95 -14.16
C LYS A 604 13.12 14.51 -12.69
N VAL A 605 12.53 15.29 -11.79
CA VAL A 605 12.47 15.01 -10.36
C VAL A 605 11.09 15.39 -9.82
N ASN A 606 10.45 14.49 -9.09
CA ASN A 606 9.21 14.78 -8.36
C ASN A 606 9.53 15.00 -6.88
N CYS A 607 9.34 16.23 -6.40
CA CYS A 607 9.67 16.64 -5.04
C CYS A 607 8.68 16.11 -4.00
N ALA A 608 7.43 15.80 -4.38
CA ALA A 608 6.42 15.24 -3.49
C ALA A 608 6.62 13.73 -3.20
N ALA A 609 7.31 13.02 -4.10
CA ALA A 609 7.55 11.58 -3.98
C ALA A 609 8.70 11.23 -3.00
N LEU A 610 9.44 12.23 -2.52
CA LEU A 610 10.65 12.05 -1.71
C LEU A 610 10.44 12.54 -0.27
N PRO A 611 10.82 11.75 0.75
CA PRO A 611 10.89 12.26 2.12
C PRO A 611 11.85 13.47 2.20
N PRO A 612 11.60 14.46 3.09
CA PRO A 612 12.35 15.73 3.08
C PRO A 612 13.88 15.57 3.11
N GLY A 613 14.42 14.66 3.92
CA GLY A 613 15.87 14.40 3.98
C GLY A 613 16.44 13.67 2.74
N LEU A 614 15.61 12.91 2.03
CA LEU A 614 15.98 12.26 0.76
C LEU A 614 15.87 13.22 -0.43
N ALA A 615 14.95 14.18 -0.39
CA ALA A 615 14.81 15.21 -1.43
C ALA A 615 16.09 16.04 -1.57
N GLU A 616 16.69 16.43 -0.45
CA GLU A 616 17.97 17.14 -0.42
C GLU A 616 19.10 16.31 -1.06
N SER A 617 19.22 15.04 -0.66
CA SER A 617 20.24 14.14 -1.19
C SER A 617 20.04 13.79 -2.66
N GLU A 618 18.81 13.69 -3.16
CA GLU A 618 18.56 13.44 -4.58
C GLU A 618 18.91 14.68 -5.41
N LEU A 619 18.50 15.87 -4.99
CA LEU A 619 18.74 17.10 -5.76
C LEU A 619 20.23 17.47 -5.80
N PHE A 620 20.90 17.47 -4.65
CA PHE A 620 22.28 17.99 -4.53
C PHE A 620 23.35 16.89 -4.42
N GLY A 621 22.96 15.62 -4.22
CA GLY A 621 23.89 14.53 -3.98
C GLY A 621 24.39 14.48 -2.53
N HIS A 622 25.12 13.42 -2.18
CA HIS A 622 25.73 13.28 -0.86
C HIS A 622 27.16 12.74 -0.93
N GLU A 623 27.99 13.16 0.02
CA GLU A 623 29.29 12.58 0.27
C GLU A 623 29.18 11.31 1.14
N ARG A 624 30.21 10.46 1.09
CA ARG A 624 30.27 9.26 1.94
C ARG A 624 30.24 9.66 3.42
N GLY A 625 29.31 9.09 4.19
CA GLY A 625 29.16 9.36 5.62
C GLY A 625 28.26 10.56 5.98
N ALA A 626 27.55 11.15 5.01
CA ALA A 626 26.69 12.32 5.25
C ALA A 626 25.50 12.05 6.20
N PHE A 627 25.01 10.81 6.27
CA PHE A 627 23.95 10.37 7.19
C PHE A 627 24.04 8.85 7.41
N THR A 628 23.28 8.32 8.37
CA THR A 628 23.20 6.87 8.66
C THR A 628 22.68 6.11 7.43
N GLY A 629 23.57 5.39 6.73
CA GLY A 629 23.27 4.67 5.47
C GLY A 629 23.99 5.21 4.23
N ALA A 630 24.65 6.37 4.30
CA ALA A 630 25.43 6.94 3.19
C ALA A 630 26.80 6.25 3.03
N GLN A 631 26.80 4.99 2.57
CA GLN A 631 28.04 4.19 2.42
C GLN A 631 28.88 4.57 1.19
N THR A 632 28.27 5.19 0.18
CA THR A 632 28.92 5.61 -1.07
C THR A 632 28.63 7.07 -1.38
N LEU A 633 29.46 7.68 -2.23
CA LEU A 633 29.18 9.00 -2.79
C LEU A 633 28.08 8.88 -3.85
N ARG A 634 27.11 9.80 -3.85
CA ARG A 634 26.06 9.84 -4.88
C ARG A 634 25.95 11.23 -5.48
N LYS A 635 26.01 11.29 -6.82
CA LYS A 635 25.79 12.51 -7.60
C LYS A 635 24.33 12.95 -7.52
N GLY A 636 24.11 14.26 -7.39
CA GLY A 636 22.77 14.86 -7.36
C GLY A 636 22.19 15.08 -8.74
N ARG A 637 20.90 15.43 -8.80
CA ARG A 637 20.18 15.74 -10.05
C ARG A 637 20.69 17.00 -10.73
N PHE A 638 21.16 18.00 -9.97
CA PHE A 638 21.84 19.15 -10.55
C PHE A 638 23.14 18.78 -11.26
N GLU A 639 23.92 17.84 -10.70
CA GLU A 639 25.14 17.34 -11.35
C GLU A 639 24.82 16.56 -12.64
N LEU A 640 23.74 15.79 -12.64
CA LEU A 640 23.30 15.02 -13.81
C LEU A 640 22.68 15.90 -14.91
N ALA A 641 22.17 17.07 -14.55
CA ALA A 641 21.52 18.01 -15.44
C ALA A 641 22.45 19.13 -15.93
N ASP A 642 23.75 19.04 -15.66
CA ASP A 642 24.73 20.03 -16.08
C ASP A 642 24.78 20.15 -17.61
N GLY A 643 24.63 21.37 -18.13
CA GLY A 643 24.43 21.66 -19.55
C GLY A 643 23.08 21.21 -20.12
N ALA A 644 22.13 20.79 -19.28
CA ALA A 644 20.85 20.19 -19.66
C ALA A 644 19.65 20.93 -19.03
N THR A 645 18.44 20.37 -19.12
CA THR A 645 17.24 20.95 -18.49
C THR A 645 16.82 20.09 -17.29
N LEU A 646 16.54 20.72 -16.15
CA LEU A 646 16.02 20.07 -14.95
C LEU A 646 14.55 20.45 -14.73
N PHE A 647 13.69 19.45 -14.73
CA PHE A 647 12.28 19.58 -14.39
C PHE A 647 12.03 19.20 -12.92
N LEU A 648 11.50 20.16 -12.16
CA LEU A 648 11.15 20.01 -10.73
C LEU A 648 9.63 20.00 -10.58
N ASP A 649 9.03 18.82 -10.43
CA ASP A 649 7.59 18.69 -10.18
C ASP A 649 7.25 18.80 -8.69
N GLU A 650 6.12 19.45 -8.40
CA GLU A 650 5.64 19.79 -7.05
C GLU A 650 6.66 20.54 -6.18
N VAL A 651 7.29 21.60 -6.74
CA VAL A 651 8.27 22.44 -6.04
C VAL A 651 7.73 23.09 -4.74
N GLY A 652 6.41 23.27 -4.64
CA GLY A 652 5.73 23.79 -3.46
C GLY A 652 5.73 22.85 -2.25
N GLU A 653 6.23 21.61 -2.39
CA GLU A 653 6.39 20.63 -1.30
C GLU A 653 7.80 20.64 -0.68
N LEU A 654 8.74 21.43 -1.22
CA LEU A 654 10.12 21.48 -0.71
C LEU A 654 10.19 22.06 0.71
N SER A 655 11.03 21.46 1.56
CA SER A 655 11.31 22.00 2.89
C SER A 655 12.07 23.34 2.83
N PRO A 656 11.98 24.20 3.86
CA PRO A 656 12.68 25.48 3.89
C PRO A 656 14.20 25.38 3.67
N ASP A 657 14.84 24.31 4.17
CA ASP A 657 16.27 24.08 4.01
C ASP A 657 16.64 23.78 2.54
N VAL A 658 15.83 22.96 1.87
CA VAL A 658 16.02 22.64 0.45
C VAL A 658 15.72 23.86 -0.41
N GLN A 659 14.71 24.67 -0.04
CA GLN A 659 14.43 25.94 -0.72
C GLN A 659 15.62 26.90 -0.68
N ALA A 660 16.29 27.02 0.48
CA ALA A 660 17.48 27.88 0.61
C ALA A 660 18.65 27.40 -0.28
N LYS A 661 18.83 26.08 -0.41
CA LYS A 661 19.86 25.51 -1.30
C LYS A 661 19.51 25.66 -2.77
N LEU A 662 18.24 25.43 -3.15
CA LEU A 662 17.76 25.62 -4.50
C LEU A 662 17.93 27.07 -4.96
N LEU A 663 17.68 28.03 -4.07
CA LEU A 663 17.91 29.45 -4.34
C LEU A 663 19.36 29.73 -4.72
N ARG A 664 20.34 29.19 -3.98
CA ARG A 664 21.78 29.36 -4.29
C ARG A 664 22.13 28.86 -5.69
N VAL A 665 21.59 27.72 -6.09
CA VAL A 665 21.84 27.17 -7.44
C VAL A 665 21.23 28.07 -8.52
N LEU A 666 20.03 28.59 -8.29
CA LEU A 666 19.35 29.48 -9.25
C LEU A 666 19.95 30.89 -9.33
N GLN A 667 20.64 31.34 -8.28
CA GLN A 667 21.28 32.65 -8.22
C GLN A 667 22.70 32.59 -8.79
N ASP A 668 23.53 31.69 -8.26
CA ASP A 668 24.98 31.68 -8.48
C ASP A 668 25.44 30.50 -9.34
N GLY A 669 24.57 29.53 -9.64
CA GLY A 669 24.95 28.28 -10.31
C GLY A 669 25.71 27.32 -9.40
N GLU A 670 25.81 27.62 -8.11
CA GLU A 670 26.64 26.89 -7.15
C GLU A 670 25.83 26.06 -6.15
N TYR A 671 26.35 24.89 -5.80
CA TYR A 671 25.78 24.04 -4.76
C TYR A 671 26.84 23.20 -4.05
N GLN A 672 26.45 22.58 -2.93
CA GLN A 672 27.27 21.66 -2.16
C GLN A 672 26.51 20.36 -1.94
N ARG A 673 27.22 19.23 -2.02
CA ARG A 673 26.65 17.92 -1.66
C ARG A 673 26.34 17.88 -0.16
N VAL A 674 25.36 17.08 0.24
CA VAL A 674 25.06 16.85 1.65
C VAL A 674 26.28 16.23 2.34
N GLY A 675 26.71 16.84 3.45
CA GLY A 675 27.92 16.44 4.20
C GLY A 675 29.25 16.84 3.54
N GLY A 676 29.23 17.49 2.37
CA GLY A 676 30.42 17.98 1.69
C GLY A 676 30.67 19.47 1.91
N THR A 677 31.94 19.87 1.88
CA THR A 677 32.36 21.29 1.95
C THR A 677 32.81 21.84 0.59
N ARG A 678 32.90 20.99 -0.43
CA ARG A 678 33.30 21.38 -1.78
C ARG A 678 32.11 22.01 -2.51
N THR A 679 32.29 23.26 -2.94
CA THR A 679 31.38 23.94 -3.85
C THR A 679 31.54 23.39 -5.27
N LEU A 680 30.41 23.11 -5.92
CA LEU A 680 30.29 22.62 -7.29
C LEU A 680 29.46 23.62 -8.08
N GLN A 681 29.75 23.74 -9.38
CA GLN A 681 28.94 24.54 -10.31
C GLN A 681 28.14 23.62 -11.23
N ALA A 682 26.94 24.05 -11.59
CA ALA A 682 26.13 23.41 -12.62
C ALA A 682 25.36 24.46 -13.44
N ASP A 683 25.48 24.40 -14.76
CA ASP A 683 24.71 25.22 -15.69
C ASP A 683 23.43 24.47 -16.08
N VAL A 684 22.32 24.78 -15.40
CA VAL A 684 21.07 24.03 -15.55
C VAL A 684 19.91 24.97 -15.84
N ARG A 685 19.20 24.72 -16.94
CA ARG A 685 17.91 25.37 -17.19
C ARG A 685 16.84 24.72 -16.32
N VAL A 686 16.22 25.49 -15.44
CA VAL A 686 15.20 24.97 -14.50
C VAL A 686 13.78 25.23 -15.01
N VAL A 687 12.97 24.18 -15.05
CA VAL A 687 11.51 24.24 -15.27
C VAL A 687 10.85 23.68 -14.02
N ALA A 688 10.13 24.50 -13.27
CA ALA A 688 9.46 24.08 -12.04
C ALA A 688 7.95 23.95 -12.26
N ALA A 689 7.31 23.02 -11.58
CA ALA A 689 5.85 22.83 -11.61
C ALA A 689 5.27 22.73 -10.21
N THR A 690 4.02 23.16 -10.04
CA THR A 690 3.28 22.99 -8.79
C THR A 690 1.77 23.06 -8.99
N ASN A 691 1.03 22.35 -8.13
CA ASN A 691 -0.42 22.52 -7.98
C ASN A 691 -0.82 23.56 -6.93
N ARG A 692 0.13 24.10 -6.14
CA ARG A 692 -0.14 25.07 -5.07
C ARG A 692 -0.05 26.51 -5.58
N ASP A 693 -0.79 27.38 -4.91
CA ASP A 693 -0.65 28.82 -5.09
C ASP A 693 0.55 29.31 -4.27
N LEU A 694 1.73 29.40 -4.92
CA LEU A 694 2.98 29.77 -4.23
C LEU A 694 2.90 31.16 -3.57
N ALA A 695 2.15 32.10 -4.12
CA ALA A 695 1.99 33.42 -3.50
C ALA A 695 1.29 33.31 -2.13
N LYS A 696 0.27 32.45 -2.03
CA LYS A 696 -0.37 32.13 -0.74
C LYS A 696 0.55 31.36 0.21
N GLU A 697 1.41 30.49 -0.31
CA GLU A 697 2.35 29.74 0.52
C GLU A 697 3.49 30.61 1.05
N VAL A 698 3.89 31.65 0.31
CA VAL A 698 4.77 32.73 0.79
C VAL A 698 4.09 33.51 1.91
N ALA A 699 2.84 33.94 1.72
CA ALA A 699 2.09 34.68 2.75
C ALA A 699 1.91 33.89 4.06
N LYS A 700 1.91 32.55 4.00
CA LYS A 700 1.83 31.65 5.16
C LYS A 700 3.20 31.29 5.75
N GLY A 701 4.30 31.82 5.21
CA GLY A 701 5.67 31.54 5.65
C GLY A 701 6.17 30.12 5.34
N ARG A 702 5.49 29.37 4.47
CA ARG A 702 5.88 27.99 4.09
C ARG A 702 6.76 27.91 2.85
N PHE A 703 6.78 28.97 2.06
CA PHE A 703 7.64 29.12 0.90
C PHE A 703 8.41 30.44 1.00
N ARG A 704 9.69 30.44 0.66
CA ARG A 704 10.49 31.66 0.74
C ARG A 704 10.15 32.62 -0.40
N GLU A 705 10.02 33.89 -0.05
CA GLU A 705 9.71 34.97 -1.00
C GLU A 705 10.81 35.13 -2.06
N ASP A 706 12.07 35.07 -1.65
CA ASP A 706 13.24 35.19 -2.54
C ASP A 706 13.28 34.11 -3.63
N LEU A 707 13.05 32.84 -3.25
CA LEU A 707 12.95 31.72 -4.17
C LEU A 707 11.74 31.83 -5.08
N TRP A 708 10.59 32.29 -4.56
CA TRP A 708 9.38 32.47 -5.37
C TRP A 708 9.64 33.46 -6.50
N TYR A 709 10.27 34.62 -6.22
CA TYR A 709 10.63 35.58 -7.27
C TYR A 709 11.58 35.00 -8.31
N ARG A 710 12.51 34.12 -7.90
CA ARG A 710 13.48 33.49 -8.83
C ARG A 710 12.88 32.36 -9.67
N LEU A 711 11.84 31.69 -9.19
CA LEU A 711 11.10 30.69 -9.96
C LEU A 711 10.02 31.32 -10.86
N ASN A 712 9.35 32.36 -10.38
CA ASN A 712 8.21 33.00 -11.03
C ASN A 712 8.61 34.01 -12.12
N VAL A 713 9.71 33.76 -12.85
CA VAL A 713 10.19 34.67 -13.90
C VAL A 713 9.29 34.59 -15.13
N PHE A 714 8.88 33.37 -15.51
CA PHE A 714 7.90 33.16 -16.57
C PHE A 714 6.82 32.16 -16.14
N PRO A 715 5.68 32.61 -15.59
CA PRO A 715 4.60 31.74 -15.18
C PRO A 715 3.76 31.26 -16.37
N ILE A 716 3.50 29.96 -16.43
CA ILE A 716 2.61 29.32 -17.39
C ILE A 716 1.51 28.59 -16.61
N SER A 717 0.24 28.95 -16.86
CA SER A 717 -0.91 28.29 -16.26
C SER A 717 -1.47 27.21 -17.19
N VAL A 718 -1.59 25.98 -16.71
CA VAL A 718 -2.22 24.86 -17.43
C VAL A 718 -3.70 24.81 -17.06
N PRO A 719 -4.63 24.99 -18.02
CA PRO A 719 -6.05 25.02 -17.73
C PRO A 719 -6.56 23.63 -17.29
N PRO A 720 -7.39 23.53 -16.23
CA PRO A 720 -8.05 22.30 -15.88
C PRO A 720 -9.03 21.85 -16.96
N LEU A 721 -9.33 20.55 -17.02
CA LEU A 721 -10.12 19.93 -18.08
C LEU A 721 -11.53 20.54 -18.21
N ARG A 722 -12.13 20.96 -17.09
CA ARG A 722 -13.42 21.66 -17.06
C ARG A 722 -13.45 23.03 -17.76
N GLN A 723 -12.28 23.66 -17.98
CA GLN A 723 -12.14 24.92 -18.73
C GLN A 723 -11.86 24.68 -20.22
N ARG A 724 -11.64 23.43 -20.64
CA ARG A 724 -11.38 23.01 -22.03
C ARG A 724 -12.27 21.84 -22.44
N LYS A 725 -13.58 21.97 -22.22
CA LYS A 725 -14.57 20.90 -22.46
C LYS A 725 -14.64 20.47 -23.94
N GLU A 726 -14.31 21.37 -24.85
CA GLU A 726 -14.22 21.11 -26.29
C GLU A 726 -13.11 20.11 -26.65
N ASP A 727 -12.07 19.99 -25.82
CA ASP A 727 -10.96 19.07 -26.05
C ASP A 727 -11.25 17.65 -25.53
N ILE A 728 -12.25 17.48 -24.65
CA ILE A 728 -12.60 16.19 -24.04
C ILE A 728 -12.88 15.09 -25.08
N PRO A 729 -13.67 15.32 -26.14
CA PRO A 729 -13.94 14.29 -27.15
C PRO A 729 -12.66 13.80 -27.85
N MET A 730 -11.77 14.73 -28.21
CA MET A 730 -10.50 14.41 -28.88
C MET A 730 -9.55 13.66 -27.93
N LEU A 731 -9.46 14.09 -26.66
CA LEU A 731 -8.69 13.39 -25.63
C LEU A 731 -9.23 11.98 -25.36
N ALA A 732 -10.56 11.82 -25.27
CA ALA A 732 -11.20 10.53 -25.06
C ALA A 732 -10.93 9.57 -26.22
N GLN A 733 -11.04 10.05 -27.46
CA GLN A 733 -10.71 9.26 -28.65
C GLN A 733 -9.24 8.86 -28.67
N PHE A 734 -8.33 9.80 -28.38
CA PHE A 734 -6.90 9.53 -28.31
C PHE A 734 -6.56 8.41 -27.31
N PHE A 735 -7.14 8.46 -26.10
CA PHE A 735 -6.93 7.40 -25.11
C PHE A 735 -7.59 6.09 -25.53
N LEU A 736 -8.77 6.13 -26.14
CA LEU A 736 -9.48 4.96 -26.62
C LEU A 736 -8.64 4.19 -27.65
N ASP A 737 -8.14 4.87 -28.67
CA ASP A 737 -7.32 4.29 -29.73
C ASP A 737 -6.03 3.69 -29.15
N ARG A 738 -5.37 4.44 -28.26
CA ARG A 738 -4.15 4.00 -27.57
C ARG A 738 -4.36 2.74 -26.75
N PHE A 739 -5.46 2.66 -25.98
CA PHE A 739 -5.74 1.50 -25.14
C PHE A 739 -6.22 0.29 -25.95
N CYS A 740 -7.00 0.49 -27.01
CA CYS A 740 -7.34 -0.59 -27.94
C CYS A 740 -6.10 -1.19 -28.59
N GLN A 741 -5.16 -0.36 -29.08
CA GLN A 741 -3.90 -0.83 -29.66
C GLN A 741 -3.04 -1.57 -28.62
N LYS A 742 -2.89 -1.01 -27.41
CA LYS A 742 -2.08 -1.62 -26.33
C LYS A 742 -2.63 -2.97 -25.87
N LEU A 743 -3.96 -3.13 -25.84
CA LEU A 743 -4.64 -4.36 -25.42
C LEU A 743 -4.86 -5.36 -26.57
N GLY A 744 -4.43 -5.03 -27.79
CA GLY A 744 -4.65 -5.87 -28.97
C GLY A 744 -6.13 -6.06 -29.33
N ARG A 745 -6.97 -5.09 -28.95
CA ARG A 745 -8.42 -5.13 -29.18
C ARG A 745 -8.77 -4.41 -30.48
N SER A 746 -9.82 -4.87 -31.17
CA SER A 746 -10.42 -4.11 -32.26
C SER A 746 -10.81 -2.69 -31.81
N PRO A 747 -10.69 -1.68 -32.70
CA PRO A 747 -11.13 -0.32 -32.40
C PRO A 747 -12.57 -0.29 -31.90
N LEU A 748 -12.80 0.49 -30.86
CA LEU A 748 -14.13 0.71 -30.28
C LEU A 748 -14.67 2.06 -30.74
N ASP A 749 -15.97 2.11 -31.00
CA ASP A 749 -16.66 3.35 -31.30
C ASP A 749 -16.97 4.11 -30.01
N LEU A 750 -16.80 5.44 -30.04
CA LEU A 750 -17.15 6.36 -28.95
C LEU A 750 -18.56 6.94 -29.19
N PRO A 751 -19.62 6.46 -28.51
CA PRO A 751 -20.98 6.91 -28.77
C PRO A 751 -21.19 8.38 -28.37
N ARG A 752 -22.07 9.10 -29.09
CA ARG A 752 -22.40 10.51 -28.78
C ARG A 752 -22.90 10.70 -27.34
N SER A 753 -23.67 9.76 -26.81
CA SER A 753 -24.16 9.78 -25.43
C SER A 753 -23.02 9.72 -24.41
N VAL A 754 -21.99 8.94 -24.69
CA VAL A 754 -20.77 8.86 -23.87
C VAL A 754 -20.00 10.17 -23.94
N VAL A 755 -19.83 10.76 -25.13
CA VAL A 755 -19.17 12.07 -25.29
C VAL A 755 -19.89 13.15 -24.47
N GLN A 756 -21.22 13.21 -24.54
CA GLN A 756 -22.00 14.17 -23.75
C GLN A 756 -21.83 13.97 -22.24
N ALA A 757 -21.84 12.71 -21.77
CA ALA A 757 -21.59 12.39 -20.37
C ALA A 757 -20.19 12.82 -19.92
N LEU A 758 -19.16 12.57 -20.74
CA LEU A 758 -17.78 12.99 -20.47
C LEU A 758 -17.67 14.52 -20.42
N GLN A 759 -18.36 15.26 -21.30
CA GLN A 759 -18.33 16.74 -21.29
C GLN A 759 -19.13 17.37 -20.14
N ALA A 760 -20.17 16.68 -19.65
CA ALA A 760 -20.98 17.14 -18.53
C ALA A 760 -20.27 17.03 -17.17
N TYR A 761 -19.30 16.11 -17.05
CA TYR A 761 -18.60 15.84 -15.80
C TYR A 761 -17.56 16.91 -15.43
N GLY A 762 -17.34 17.10 -14.12
CA GLY A 762 -16.50 18.16 -13.56
C GLY A 762 -14.99 17.90 -13.58
N TRP A 763 -14.57 16.64 -13.74
CA TRP A 763 -13.17 16.21 -13.82
C TRP A 763 -12.24 16.73 -12.70
N PRO A 764 -12.51 16.43 -11.42
CA PRO A 764 -11.62 16.83 -10.32
C PRO A 764 -10.18 16.29 -10.47
N GLY A 765 -10.00 15.12 -11.11
CA GLY A 765 -8.69 14.54 -11.42
C GLY A 765 -8.18 14.85 -12.83
N ASN A 766 -8.83 15.77 -13.54
CA ASN A 766 -8.43 16.27 -14.87
C ASN A 766 -8.18 15.13 -15.88
N VAL A 767 -7.10 15.22 -16.66
CA VAL A 767 -6.78 14.27 -17.74
C VAL A 767 -6.42 12.89 -17.18
N ARG A 768 -5.83 12.81 -15.99
CA ARG A 768 -5.48 11.55 -15.34
C ARG A 768 -6.72 10.72 -15.00
N GLU A 769 -7.78 11.37 -14.51
CA GLU A 769 -9.06 10.72 -14.25
C GLU A 769 -9.75 10.28 -15.55
N LEU A 770 -9.75 11.13 -16.58
CA LEU A 770 -10.28 10.78 -17.90
C LEU A 770 -9.55 9.56 -18.49
N GLN A 771 -8.22 9.55 -18.46
CA GLN A 771 -7.41 8.44 -18.94
C GLN A 771 -7.77 7.14 -18.22
N ASN A 772 -7.81 7.15 -16.88
CA ASN A 772 -8.12 5.96 -16.08
C ASN A 772 -9.55 5.44 -16.35
N LEU A 773 -10.51 6.35 -16.50
CA LEU A 773 -11.88 5.98 -16.80
C LEU A 773 -11.99 5.34 -18.19
N ILE A 774 -11.35 5.91 -19.21
CA ILE A 774 -11.35 5.33 -20.57
C ILE A 774 -10.65 3.97 -20.57
N GLU A 775 -9.52 3.81 -19.88
CA GLU A 775 -8.86 2.51 -19.72
C GLU A 775 -9.81 1.46 -19.11
N GLN A 776 -10.48 1.81 -18.02
CA GLN A 776 -11.46 0.93 -17.38
C GLN A 776 -12.66 0.62 -18.29
N ALA A 777 -13.16 1.62 -19.02
CA ALA A 777 -14.25 1.45 -19.97
C ALA A 777 -13.86 0.49 -21.11
N VAL A 778 -12.63 0.57 -21.61
CA VAL A 778 -12.10 -0.37 -22.63
C VAL A 778 -12.00 -1.79 -22.08
N LEU A 779 -11.69 -1.98 -20.80
CA LEU A 779 -11.63 -3.32 -20.19
C LEU A 779 -13.01 -3.96 -19.98
N VAL A 780 -14.02 -3.17 -19.61
CA VAL A 780 -15.36 -3.66 -19.27
C VAL A 780 -16.29 -3.77 -20.48
N SER A 781 -16.01 -3.04 -21.56
CA SER A 781 -16.83 -3.11 -22.77
C SER A 781 -16.70 -4.50 -23.40
N GLU A 782 -17.80 -5.18 -23.73
CA GLU A 782 -17.76 -6.50 -24.41
C GLU A 782 -18.06 -6.39 -25.92
N GLY A 783 -18.71 -5.30 -26.35
CA GLY A 783 -19.12 -5.06 -27.75
C GLY A 783 -18.22 -4.09 -28.52
N PRO A 784 -18.66 -3.61 -29.71
CA PRO A 784 -17.92 -2.64 -30.53
C PRO A 784 -18.05 -1.20 -30.02
N MET A 785 -18.95 -0.93 -29.07
CA MET A 785 -19.17 0.40 -28.50
C MET A 785 -18.56 0.52 -27.11
N LEU A 786 -17.91 1.65 -26.84
CA LEU A 786 -17.40 1.96 -25.51
C LEU A 786 -18.56 2.15 -24.52
N ARG A 787 -18.51 1.43 -23.39
CA ARG A 787 -19.44 1.57 -22.26
C ARG A 787 -18.72 2.14 -21.06
N LEU A 788 -19.24 3.24 -20.52
CA LEU A 788 -18.73 3.82 -19.28
C LEU A 788 -19.16 2.97 -18.07
N PRO A 789 -18.29 2.78 -17.06
CA PRO A 789 -18.68 2.23 -15.77
C PRO A 789 -19.73 3.11 -15.07
N ASP A 790 -20.61 2.53 -14.24
CA ASP A 790 -21.77 3.19 -13.55
C ASP A 790 -21.43 4.44 -12.69
N ARG A 791 -20.17 4.86 -12.61
CA ARG A 791 -19.68 5.97 -11.78
C ARG A 791 -19.90 7.36 -12.36
N LEU A 792 -20.24 7.50 -13.64
CA LEU A 792 -20.57 8.81 -14.24
C LEU A 792 -22.09 9.03 -14.29
N GLY A 793 -22.70 9.20 -13.12
CA GLY A 793 -24.06 9.78 -13.03
C GLY A 793 -24.00 11.31 -13.14
N PRO A 794 -25.02 11.97 -13.75
CA PRO A 794 -25.04 13.43 -13.87
C PRO A 794 -25.21 14.09 -12.49
N ALA A 795 -24.33 15.04 -12.15
CA ALA A 795 -24.55 15.93 -11.02
C ALA A 795 -25.56 17.03 -11.42
N PRO A 796 -26.60 17.33 -10.60
CA PRO A 796 -27.53 18.41 -10.89
C PRO A 796 -26.85 19.77 -10.77
N SER A 797 -27.05 20.61 -11.78
CA SER A 797 -26.64 22.00 -11.80
C SER A 797 -27.62 22.82 -10.95
N GLY A 798 -27.15 23.33 -9.81
CA GLY A 798 -27.86 24.27 -8.95
C GLY A 798 -26.86 25.11 -8.13
N PRO A 799 -27.18 26.37 -7.79
CA PRO A 799 -26.24 27.26 -7.12
C PRO A 799 -25.96 26.78 -5.69
N VAL A 800 -24.71 26.98 -5.27
CA VAL A 800 -24.21 26.66 -3.93
C VAL A 800 -25.03 27.38 -2.87
N GLY A 801 -25.85 26.62 -2.13
CA GLY A 801 -26.50 27.03 -0.89
C GLY A 801 -26.19 25.99 0.19
N SER A 802 -25.73 26.43 1.35
CA SER A 802 -25.38 25.56 2.48
C SER A 802 -26.59 24.75 2.96
N GLY A 803 -26.43 23.43 3.13
CA GLY A 803 -27.44 22.61 3.80
C GLY A 803 -27.20 21.11 3.66
N LEU A 804 -26.77 20.49 4.77
CA LEU A 804 -26.94 19.08 5.19
C LEU A 804 -26.86 17.97 4.11
N LEU A 805 -25.88 17.08 4.25
CA LEU A 805 -25.84 15.78 3.57
C LEU A 805 -27.18 15.05 3.76
N PRO A 806 -27.75 14.42 2.70
CA PRO A 806 -29.03 13.72 2.81
C PRO A 806 -28.91 12.58 3.83
N GLY A 807 -29.88 12.51 4.74
CA GLY A 807 -29.93 11.46 5.75
C GLY A 807 -30.07 10.08 5.11
N LEU A 808 -29.64 9.03 5.83
CA LEU A 808 -29.70 7.64 5.38
C LEU A 808 -31.09 7.22 4.87
N VAL A 809 -32.14 7.81 5.45
CA VAL A 809 -33.56 7.59 5.10
C VAL A 809 -33.90 8.09 3.69
N GLU A 810 -33.28 9.18 3.25
CA GLU A 810 -33.54 9.83 1.97
C GLU A 810 -32.85 9.09 0.82
N VAL A 811 -31.61 8.64 1.07
CA VAL A 811 -30.87 7.75 0.17
C VAL A 811 -31.59 6.41 0.02
N GLU A 812 -32.11 5.85 1.11
CA GLU A 812 -32.88 4.60 1.08
C GLU A 812 -34.18 4.76 0.28
N ARG A 813 -34.93 5.85 0.52
CA ARG A 813 -36.17 6.15 -0.20
C ARG A 813 -35.92 6.28 -1.70
N GLU A 814 -34.91 7.03 -2.10
CA GLU A 814 -34.59 7.27 -3.51
C GLU A 814 -34.13 5.98 -4.22
N HIS A 815 -33.37 5.13 -3.52
CA HIS A 815 -32.95 3.84 -4.04
C HIS A 815 -34.12 2.87 -4.23
N ILE A 816 -35.04 2.79 -3.27
CA ILE A 816 -36.24 1.95 -3.37
C ILE A 816 -37.14 2.39 -4.53
N VAL A 817 -37.34 3.70 -4.71
CA VAL A 817 -38.13 4.25 -5.84
C VAL A 817 -37.50 3.89 -7.19
N LYS A 818 -36.18 4.07 -7.35
CA LYS A 818 -35.48 3.72 -8.60
C LYS A 818 -35.64 2.24 -8.98
N VAL A 819 -35.60 1.34 -7.99
CA VAL A 819 -35.79 -0.10 -8.25
C VAL A 819 -37.25 -0.44 -8.53
N LEU A 820 -38.21 0.24 -7.89
CA LEU A 820 -39.63 0.11 -8.22
C LEU A 820 -39.91 0.58 -9.66
N ASP A 821 -39.37 1.72 -10.09
CA ASP A 821 -39.54 2.22 -11.46
C ASP A 821 -38.92 1.28 -12.49
N ALA A 822 -37.69 0.80 -12.25
CA ALA A 822 -37.01 -0.16 -13.14
C ALA A 822 -37.73 -1.51 -13.26
N THR A 823 -38.63 -1.83 -12.32
CA THR A 823 -39.45 -3.05 -12.32
C THR A 823 -40.91 -2.79 -12.67
N ASN A 824 -41.25 -1.60 -13.21
CA ASN A 824 -42.63 -1.17 -13.48
C ASN A 824 -43.56 -1.33 -12.26
N TRP A 825 -43.05 -0.99 -11.08
CA TRP A 825 -43.72 -1.08 -9.78
C TRP A 825 -44.13 -2.51 -9.37
N LYS A 826 -43.49 -3.52 -9.97
CA LYS A 826 -43.71 -4.92 -9.62
C LYS A 826 -42.92 -5.28 -8.35
N VAL A 827 -43.61 -5.31 -7.22
CA VAL A 827 -43.01 -5.58 -5.90
C VAL A 827 -42.59 -7.05 -5.74
N GLU A 828 -43.33 -8.01 -6.31
CA GLU A 828 -43.18 -9.46 -6.09
C GLU A 828 -42.88 -10.27 -7.35
N GLY A 829 -42.09 -11.34 -7.20
CA GLY A 829 -41.75 -12.32 -8.24
C GLY A 829 -40.28 -12.25 -8.67
N ALA A 830 -39.86 -13.19 -9.53
CA ALA A 830 -38.51 -13.17 -10.11
C ALA A 830 -38.30 -11.86 -10.89
N LYS A 831 -37.23 -11.11 -10.56
CA LYS A 831 -36.95 -9.74 -11.04
C LYS A 831 -37.94 -8.66 -10.56
N GLY A 832 -38.70 -8.91 -9.49
CA GLY A 832 -39.47 -7.87 -8.80
C GLY A 832 -38.57 -6.99 -7.93
N ALA A 833 -39.05 -5.80 -7.54
CA ALA A 833 -38.26 -4.85 -6.77
C ALA A 833 -37.71 -5.43 -5.46
N ALA A 834 -38.48 -6.29 -4.80
CA ALA A 834 -38.05 -6.94 -3.56
C ALA A 834 -36.90 -7.93 -3.79
N ASP A 835 -36.94 -8.69 -4.88
CA ASP A 835 -35.89 -9.64 -5.28
C ASP A 835 -34.58 -8.90 -5.62
N ILE A 836 -34.68 -7.80 -6.38
CA ILE A 836 -33.53 -6.95 -6.75
C ILE A 836 -32.93 -6.24 -5.53
N LEU A 837 -33.78 -5.80 -4.58
CA LEU A 837 -33.34 -5.19 -3.33
C LEU A 837 -32.90 -6.21 -2.27
N GLY A 838 -33.03 -7.52 -2.54
CA GLY A 838 -32.72 -8.59 -1.58
C GLY A 838 -33.61 -8.60 -0.34
N LEU A 839 -34.82 -8.05 -0.43
CA LEU A 839 -35.79 -7.96 0.65
C LEU A 839 -36.94 -8.95 0.44
N ALA A 840 -37.51 -9.44 1.55
CA ALA A 840 -38.80 -10.10 1.47
C ALA A 840 -39.84 -9.08 0.96
N PRO A 841 -40.75 -9.44 0.05
CA PRO A 841 -41.66 -8.45 -0.53
C PRO A 841 -42.61 -7.80 0.48
N SER A 842 -42.97 -8.51 1.56
CA SER A 842 -43.69 -7.93 2.71
C SER A 842 -42.88 -6.83 3.41
N THR A 843 -41.57 -7.01 3.53
CA THR A 843 -40.63 -6.01 4.09
C THR A 843 -40.51 -4.80 3.18
N LEU A 844 -40.42 -5.00 1.86
CA LEU A 844 -40.39 -3.89 0.91
C LEU A 844 -41.69 -3.07 0.98
N ARG A 845 -42.87 -3.70 1.04
CA ARG A 845 -44.15 -2.99 1.22
C ARG A 845 -44.21 -2.21 2.52
N SER A 846 -43.74 -2.79 3.63
CA SER A 846 -43.67 -2.10 4.92
C SER A 846 -42.72 -0.90 4.91
N ARG A 847 -41.57 -1.01 4.22
CA ARG A 847 -40.64 0.11 4.04
C ARG A 847 -41.21 1.20 3.12
N MET A 848 -41.87 0.83 2.03
CA MET A 848 -42.58 1.77 1.16
C MET A 848 -43.62 2.58 1.95
N GLN A 849 -44.41 1.91 2.80
CA GLN A 849 -45.42 2.57 3.64
C GLN A 849 -44.78 3.50 4.68
N LYS A 850 -43.68 3.09 5.30
CA LYS A 850 -42.95 3.90 6.30
C LYS A 850 -42.24 5.13 5.69
N LEU A 851 -41.81 5.03 4.43
CA LEU A 851 -41.11 6.08 3.69
C LEU A 851 -42.04 6.94 2.81
N GLY A 852 -43.35 6.73 2.87
CA GLY A 852 -44.35 7.46 2.07
C GLY A 852 -44.12 7.28 0.57
N ILE A 853 -43.81 6.06 0.12
CA ILE A 853 -43.62 5.71 -1.28
C ILE A 853 -44.93 5.08 -1.79
N GLU A 854 -45.68 5.86 -2.56
CA GLU A 854 -46.92 5.43 -3.22
C GLU A 854 -46.78 5.65 -4.72
N ARG A 855 -47.43 4.77 -5.50
CA ARG A 855 -47.50 4.93 -6.95
C ARG A 855 -48.48 6.06 -7.24
N ARG A 856 -48.01 7.17 -7.79
CA ARG A 856 -48.93 8.16 -8.37
C ARG A 856 -49.47 7.58 -9.67
N GLU A 857 -50.80 7.44 -9.74
CA GLU A 857 -51.49 7.17 -10.98
C GLU A 857 -51.58 8.49 -11.76
N ASP A 858 -50.81 8.59 -12.84
CA ASP A 858 -51.04 9.53 -13.94
C ASP A 858 -51.63 8.76 -15.13
#